data_AF-A0A925DFB3-F1
#
_entry.id   AF-A0A925DFB3-F1
#
_cell.length_a   1.000
_cell.length_b   1.000
_cell.length_c   1.000
_cell.angle_alpha   90.00
_cell.angle_beta   90.00
_cell.angle_gamma   90.00
#
_symmetry.space_group_name_H-M   'P 1'
#
loop_
_entity.id
_entity.type
_entity.pdbx_description
1 polymer ?
#
loop_
_entity_poly.entity_id
_entity_poly.type
_entity_poly.pdbx_seq_one_letter_code
_entity_poly.pdbx_strand_id
1 'polypeptide(L)'
;MAAADYTNLVQELYISYFGRPADTMGLFNISNVLDNAAAPTTLDGLLTAYDTTPAVKSLIDSFSGSAESQALYGNDVIGFVSAVYQNVLNRPADIEGATFWINAIQNGGLTMGKAALAIMAGALNNDSDQGLIDAQVVANKVAIANSFTTSIDTGLELNAYRGNVAAAAVRELLSTVTADTDTVAFQAEIDNTLADLVTPPPVVTPEPAPVVQLKLTVGQDDANGTAGNDTFTARVAQNANGEQTNQLATGDQVNGGAGTDTLLAKVQMASALNHGPASAILPETVDLEVVKFTALTVDNSATAAAQHETVTINAKEMLGLDLVGSVQSDASLVIENLTTLTDSGVYESRRDTSAVTIRMDHTGNDAAIDAESDLTVLFDNDYLGAGKTNTTKAFYWLLDEKAELALLEATTPVPAGRLNAINVDGITFDIAEADGTVTHHTLSNREAWDTNETDHTIATHQKFIDALQAPLQAMIDSGEVPAGTTLTLDLTLLDDTGLDHNLQSNSIPAIVLTLGGGLTVTPTGFAQVEDALPGFYDVYGRVDNVEDPRNLPVTSTVELEKVGRGAEGGDLTIGAMSTDFKNEWDFSDSALKEGIEQFNITVSGDKTQFSDLASLQSTNNTLAIVNIDWKAGSAANLTIGNHNTVGVAPNLAGVSDDD
;
A
#
# COMPACT_ATOMS: atom_id res chain seq x y z
N MET A 1 11.73 -15.07 -52.33
CA MET A 1 10.92 -16.22 -51.90
C MET A 1 9.58 -15.66 -51.42
N ALA A 2 8.48 -16.42 -51.52
CA ALA A 2 7.24 -16.01 -50.85
C ALA A 2 7.48 -16.04 -49.33
N ALA A 3 6.93 -15.09 -48.58
CA ALA A 3 7.02 -15.09 -47.12
C ALA A 3 6.38 -16.37 -46.56
N ALA A 4 6.99 -16.96 -45.54
CA ALA A 4 6.40 -18.11 -44.86
C ALA A 4 5.18 -17.68 -44.03
N ASP A 5 4.18 -18.57 -43.89
CA ASP A 5 2.99 -18.29 -43.09
C ASP A 5 3.24 -18.69 -41.63
N TYR A 6 3.35 -17.68 -40.76
CA TYR A 6 3.56 -17.84 -39.32
C TYR A 6 2.27 -17.62 -38.50
N THR A 7 1.12 -17.47 -39.15
CA THR A 7 -0.11 -17.01 -38.49
C THR A 7 -0.47 -17.89 -37.28
N ASN A 8 -0.54 -19.21 -37.47
CA ASN A 8 -0.84 -20.15 -36.39
C ASN A 8 0.23 -20.11 -35.28
N LEU A 9 1.50 -20.05 -35.66
CA LEU A 9 2.61 -20.07 -34.69
C LEU A 9 2.60 -18.82 -33.80
N VAL A 10 2.25 -17.65 -34.35
CA VAL A 10 2.10 -16.43 -33.57
C VAL A 10 0.87 -16.50 -32.67
N GLN A 11 -0.25 -17.07 -33.11
CA GLN A 11 -1.37 -17.29 -32.21
C GLN A 11 -1.02 -18.25 -31.07
N GLU A 12 -0.32 -19.34 -31.35
CA GLU A 12 0.17 -20.29 -30.34
C GLU A 12 1.04 -19.58 -29.28
N LEU A 13 1.90 -18.65 -29.69
CA LEU A 13 2.68 -17.80 -28.80
C LEU A 13 1.80 -16.93 -27.88
N TYR A 14 0.87 -16.18 -28.47
CA TYR A 14 -0.01 -15.29 -27.70
C TYR A 14 -1.00 -16.06 -26.81
N ILE A 15 -1.53 -17.17 -27.28
CA ILE A 15 -2.41 -18.03 -26.50
C ILE A 15 -1.63 -18.63 -25.33
N SER A 16 -0.51 -19.30 -25.58
CA SER A 16 0.25 -19.96 -24.50
C SER A 16 0.71 -18.97 -23.43
N TYR A 17 1.20 -17.80 -23.85
CA TYR A 17 1.79 -16.85 -22.93
C TYR A 17 0.79 -15.86 -22.33
N PHE A 18 -0.14 -15.29 -23.10
CA PHE A 18 -1.06 -14.25 -22.65
C PHE A 18 -2.52 -14.70 -22.56
N GLY A 19 -2.86 -15.90 -23.02
CA GLY A 19 -4.24 -16.42 -22.99
C GLY A 19 -5.20 -15.74 -23.95
N ARG A 20 -4.70 -14.92 -24.90
CA ARG A 20 -5.51 -14.15 -25.84
C ARG A 20 -4.96 -14.25 -27.27
N PRO A 21 -5.72 -13.89 -28.32
CA PRO A 21 -5.23 -13.75 -29.69
C PRO A 21 -4.27 -12.56 -29.83
N ALA A 22 -3.34 -12.66 -30.77
CA ALA A 22 -2.53 -11.51 -31.19
C ALA A 22 -3.43 -10.38 -31.74
N ASP A 23 -3.11 -9.12 -31.45
CA ASP A 23 -3.69 -8.01 -32.21
C ASP A 23 -3.09 -7.98 -33.63
N THR A 24 -3.73 -7.25 -34.55
CA THR A 24 -3.31 -7.20 -35.96
C THR A 24 -1.87 -6.74 -36.15
N MET A 25 -1.37 -5.83 -35.29
CA MET A 25 -0.01 -5.31 -35.38
C MET A 25 1.00 -6.27 -34.75
N GLY A 26 0.65 -6.88 -33.61
CA GLY A 26 1.43 -7.93 -32.97
C GLY A 26 1.64 -9.13 -33.91
N LEU A 27 0.56 -9.60 -34.55
CA LEU A 27 0.61 -10.68 -35.53
C LEU A 27 1.58 -10.36 -36.68
N PHE A 28 1.47 -9.16 -37.25
CA PHE A 28 2.32 -8.71 -38.35
C PHE A 28 3.80 -8.59 -37.94
N ASN A 29 4.08 -7.93 -36.81
CA ASN A 29 5.44 -7.67 -36.36
C ASN A 29 6.19 -8.96 -36.03
N ILE A 30 5.55 -9.86 -35.29
CA ILE A 30 6.17 -11.13 -34.90
C ILE A 30 6.38 -12.03 -36.13
N SER A 31 5.40 -12.10 -37.04
CA SER A 31 5.55 -12.85 -38.29
C SER A 31 6.76 -12.36 -39.10
N ASN A 32 6.99 -11.04 -39.16
CA ASN A 32 8.16 -10.47 -39.84
C ASN A 32 9.48 -10.81 -39.13
N VAL A 33 9.51 -10.80 -37.80
CA VAL A 33 10.72 -11.19 -37.04
C VAL A 33 11.06 -12.66 -37.32
N LEU A 34 10.06 -13.54 -37.33
CA LEU A 34 10.22 -14.97 -37.62
C LEU A 34 10.67 -15.23 -39.07
N ASP A 35 10.07 -14.55 -40.05
CA ASP A 35 10.46 -14.67 -41.47
C ASP A 35 11.90 -14.20 -41.70
N ASN A 36 12.29 -13.07 -41.11
CA ASN A 36 13.66 -12.54 -41.19
C ASN A 36 14.68 -13.45 -40.52
N ALA A 37 14.29 -14.15 -39.45
CA ALA A 37 15.12 -15.14 -38.78
C ALA A 37 15.18 -16.49 -39.52
N ALA A 38 14.42 -16.66 -40.62
CA ALA A 38 14.19 -17.93 -41.29
C ALA A 38 13.78 -19.04 -40.31
N ALA A 39 12.93 -18.68 -39.34
CA ALA A 39 12.48 -19.59 -38.29
C ALA A 39 11.61 -20.73 -38.85
N PRO A 40 11.51 -21.87 -38.16
CA PRO A 40 10.53 -22.89 -38.50
C PRO A 40 9.09 -22.41 -38.28
N THR A 41 8.15 -22.87 -39.12
CA THR A 41 6.72 -22.51 -39.05
C THR A 41 5.90 -23.44 -38.14
N THR A 42 6.56 -24.29 -37.34
CA THR A 42 5.90 -25.25 -36.43
C THR A 42 6.39 -25.01 -35.00
N LEU A 43 5.54 -25.28 -34.02
CA LEU A 43 5.85 -25.08 -32.60
C LEU A 43 7.10 -25.87 -32.16
N ASP A 44 7.18 -27.16 -32.51
CA ASP A 44 8.35 -28.00 -32.20
C ASP A 44 9.63 -27.51 -32.89
N GLY A 45 9.49 -27.03 -34.13
CA GLY A 45 10.59 -26.40 -34.85
C GLY A 45 11.05 -25.11 -34.17
N LEU A 46 10.11 -24.29 -33.70
CA LEU A 46 10.40 -23.04 -32.99
C LEU A 46 11.09 -23.30 -31.64
N LEU A 47 10.67 -24.33 -30.90
CA LEU A 47 11.34 -24.77 -29.67
C LEU A 47 12.77 -25.22 -29.93
N THR A 48 13.03 -25.90 -31.05
CA THR A 48 14.39 -26.27 -31.46
C THR A 48 15.21 -25.03 -31.89
N ALA A 49 14.57 -24.09 -32.60
CA ALA A 49 15.19 -22.86 -33.05
C ALA A 49 15.52 -21.90 -31.89
N TYR A 50 14.76 -21.94 -30.79
CA TYR A 50 15.02 -21.15 -29.59
C TYR A 50 16.45 -21.36 -29.07
N ASP A 51 16.96 -22.59 -29.04
CA ASP A 51 18.29 -22.88 -28.51
C ASP A 51 19.43 -22.59 -29.50
N THR A 52 19.10 -22.35 -30.78
CA THR A 52 20.10 -22.29 -31.87
C THR A 52 20.09 -20.98 -32.64
N THR A 53 19.02 -20.18 -32.55
CA THR A 53 18.80 -18.95 -33.32
C THR A 53 18.59 -17.78 -32.37
N PRO A 54 19.59 -16.89 -32.19
CA PRO A 54 19.52 -15.78 -31.22
C PRO A 54 18.31 -14.86 -31.41
N ALA A 55 17.89 -14.61 -32.66
CA ALA A 55 16.72 -13.80 -32.96
C ALA A 55 15.41 -14.44 -32.46
N VAL A 56 15.28 -15.77 -32.58
CA VAL A 56 14.13 -16.51 -32.04
C VAL A 56 14.16 -16.48 -30.51
N LYS A 57 15.32 -16.74 -29.89
CA LYS A 57 15.46 -16.65 -28.43
C LYS A 57 15.05 -15.27 -27.91
N SER A 58 15.59 -14.21 -28.50
CA SER A 58 15.30 -12.83 -28.11
C SER A 58 13.82 -12.48 -28.28
N LEU A 59 13.19 -12.92 -29.37
CA LEU A 59 11.75 -12.75 -29.58
C LEU A 59 10.93 -13.45 -28.50
N ILE A 60 11.20 -14.72 -28.21
CA ILE A 60 10.45 -15.47 -27.19
C ILE A 60 10.65 -14.87 -25.80
N ASP A 61 11.88 -14.53 -25.43
CA ASP A 61 12.19 -13.96 -24.12
C ASP A 61 11.67 -12.52 -23.96
N SER A 62 11.42 -11.80 -25.06
CA SER A 62 10.82 -10.46 -25.01
C SER A 62 9.40 -10.44 -24.45
N PHE A 63 8.66 -11.55 -24.52
CA PHE A 63 7.30 -11.63 -24.00
C PHE A 63 7.28 -11.40 -22.48
N SER A 64 8.24 -11.99 -21.76
CA SER A 64 8.38 -11.78 -20.31
C SER A 64 8.75 -10.35 -19.92
N GLY A 65 9.40 -9.60 -20.81
CA GLY A 65 9.72 -8.19 -20.58
C GLY A 65 8.59 -7.22 -20.94
N SER A 66 7.44 -7.70 -21.43
CA SER A 66 6.34 -6.83 -21.84
C SER A 66 5.54 -6.31 -20.64
N ALA A 67 4.99 -5.09 -20.77
CA ALA A 67 4.11 -4.50 -19.75
C ALA A 67 2.90 -5.39 -19.42
N GLU A 68 2.36 -6.12 -20.42
CA GLU A 68 1.28 -7.07 -20.20
C GLU A 68 1.73 -8.29 -19.38
N SER A 69 2.91 -8.83 -19.63
CA SER A 69 3.46 -9.94 -18.81
C SER A 69 3.64 -9.50 -17.36
N GLN A 70 4.16 -8.28 -17.15
CA GLN A 70 4.34 -7.75 -15.80
C GLN A 70 3.01 -7.52 -15.08
N ALA A 71 1.99 -7.03 -15.78
CA ALA A 71 0.66 -6.87 -15.22
C ALA A 71 -0.05 -8.21 -14.91
N LEU A 72 0.21 -9.26 -15.70
CA LEU A 72 -0.42 -10.57 -15.50
C LEU A 72 0.29 -11.45 -14.47
N TYR A 73 1.61 -11.43 -14.48
CA TYR A 73 2.43 -12.42 -13.79
C TYR A 73 3.41 -11.79 -12.81
N GLY A 74 3.90 -10.57 -13.07
CA GLY A 74 5.01 -9.99 -12.32
C GLY A 74 6.17 -10.99 -12.17
N ASN A 75 6.63 -11.19 -10.93
CA ASN A 75 7.62 -12.21 -10.57
C ASN A 75 7.00 -13.54 -10.08
N ASP A 76 5.67 -13.70 -10.16
CA ASP A 76 4.96 -14.89 -9.69
C ASP A 76 5.05 -16.04 -10.70
N VAL A 77 6.12 -16.84 -10.56
CA VAL A 77 6.31 -18.05 -11.37
C VAL A 77 5.22 -19.10 -11.13
N ILE A 78 4.64 -19.17 -9.92
CA ILE A 78 3.61 -20.15 -9.60
C ILE A 78 2.31 -19.76 -10.29
N GLY A 79 1.90 -18.49 -10.16
CA GLY A 79 0.76 -17.91 -10.87
C GLY A 79 0.92 -18.01 -12.38
N PHE A 80 2.12 -17.74 -12.92
CA PHE A 80 2.41 -17.91 -14.34
C PHE A 80 2.18 -19.34 -14.84
N VAL A 81 2.77 -20.35 -14.18
CA VAL A 81 2.58 -21.75 -14.60
C VAL A 81 1.10 -22.13 -14.52
N SER A 82 0.40 -21.73 -13.45
CA SER A 82 -1.05 -21.94 -13.33
C SER A 82 -1.82 -21.30 -14.49
N ALA A 83 -1.48 -20.06 -14.84
CA ALA A 83 -2.10 -19.33 -15.95
C ALA A 83 -1.82 -19.98 -17.30
N VAL A 84 -0.59 -20.44 -17.59
CA VAL A 84 -0.29 -21.15 -18.85
C VAL A 84 -1.16 -22.40 -18.99
N TYR A 85 -1.34 -23.18 -17.93
CA TYR A 85 -2.21 -24.35 -17.97
C TYR A 85 -3.67 -23.98 -18.26
N GLN A 86 -4.18 -22.90 -17.68
CA GLN A 86 -5.51 -22.41 -18.02
C GLN A 86 -5.57 -21.90 -19.46
N ASN A 87 -4.62 -21.06 -19.87
CA ASN A 87 -4.53 -20.47 -21.20
C ASN A 87 -4.49 -21.53 -22.31
N VAL A 88 -3.74 -22.62 -22.11
CA VAL A 88 -3.58 -23.69 -23.11
C VAL A 88 -4.68 -24.74 -22.98
N LEU A 89 -4.97 -25.22 -21.77
CA LEU A 89 -5.75 -26.44 -21.54
C LEU A 89 -7.12 -26.23 -20.89
N ASN A 90 -7.41 -25.05 -20.35
CA ASN A 90 -8.60 -24.78 -19.53
C ASN A 90 -8.78 -25.76 -18.36
N ARG A 91 -7.66 -26.20 -17.78
CA ARG A 91 -7.64 -27.06 -16.60
C ARG A 91 -6.36 -26.82 -15.81
N PRO A 92 -6.38 -27.04 -14.48
CA PRO A 92 -5.16 -26.95 -13.68
C PRO A 92 -4.14 -28.02 -14.09
N ALA A 93 -2.87 -27.71 -13.85
CA ALA A 93 -1.78 -28.67 -13.88
C ALA A 93 -1.96 -29.76 -12.82
N ASP A 94 -1.50 -30.96 -13.10
CA ASP A 94 -1.25 -31.93 -12.03
C ASP A 94 -0.05 -31.47 -11.17
N ILE A 95 0.02 -31.97 -9.94
CA ILE A 95 1.00 -31.51 -8.94
C ILE A 95 2.43 -31.76 -9.41
N GLU A 96 2.70 -32.90 -10.06
CA GLU A 96 4.05 -33.26 -10.52
C GLU A 96 4.48 -32.36 -11.69
N GLY A 97 3.58 -32.17 -12.67
CA GLY A 97 3.77 -31.26 -13.80
C GLY A 97 4.00 -29.82 -13.36
N ALA A 98 3.15 -29.28 -12.48
CA ALA A 98 3.32 -27.94 -11.92
C ALA A 98 4.68 -27.77 -11.25
N THR A 99 5.05 -28.72 -10.40
CA THR A 99 6.34 -28.73 -9.67
C THR A 99 7.52 -28.77 -10.63
N PHE A 100 7.46 -29.55 -11.70
CA PHE A 100 8.50 -29.61 -12.71
C PHE A 100 8.72 -28.26 -13.39
N TRP A 101 7.66 -27.61 -13.88
CA TRP A 101 7.77 -26.33 -14.59
C TRP A 101 8.23 -25.20 -13.68
N ILE A 102 7.65 -25.11 -12.47
CA ILE A 102 8.04 -24.10 -11.48
C ILE A 102 9.54 -24.20 -11.17
N ASN A 103 10.03 -25.41 -10.87
CA ASN A 103 11.45 -25.63 -10.57
C ASN A 103 12.35 -25.34 -11.77
N ALA A 104 11.94 -25.68 -12.99
CA ALA A 104 12.73 -25.42 -14.19
C ALA A 104 12.91 -23.91 -14.43
N ILE A 105 11.88 -23.11 -14.15
CA ILE A 105 11.94 -21.65 -14.29
C ILE A 105 12.72 -21.01 -13.14
N GLN A 106 12.40 -21.34 -11.89
CA GLN A 106 13.05 -20.73 -10.71
C GLN A 106 14.56 -21.00 -10.65
N ASN A 107 15.02 -22.15 -11.15
CA ASN A 107 16.45 -22.47 -11.21
C ASN A 107 17.16 -21.89 -12.45
N GLY A 108 16.48 -21.06 -13.26
CA GLY A 108 17.02 -20.47 -14.47
C GLY A 108 17.25 -21.45 -15.63
N GLY A 109 16.73 -22.68 -15.53
CA GLY A 109 16.86 -23.71 -16.57
C GLY A 109 15.94 -23.50 -17.77
N LEU A 110 14.82 -22.77 -17.58
CA LEU A 110 13.88 -22.35 -18.61
C LEU A 110 13.47 -20.89 -18.38
N THR A 111 13.32 -20.12 -19.45
CA THR A 111 12.62 -18.82 -19.35
C THR A 111 11.11 -19.05 -19.34
N MET A 112 10.35 -18.09 -18.81
CA MET A 112 8.88 -18.13 -18.85
C MET A 112 8.38 -18.27 -20.29
N GLY A 113 8.95 -17.51 -21.23
CA GLY A 113 8.59 -17.58 -22.65
C GLY A 113 8.79 -18.98 -23.24
N LYS A 114 9.93 -19.62 -22.98
CA LYS A 114 10.20 -20.99 -23.43
C LYS A 114 9.29 -22.01 -22.74
N ALA A 115 8.99 -21.82 -21.45
CA ALA A 115 8.13 -22.73 -20.70
C ALA A 115 6.69 -22.73 -21.24
N ALA A 116 6.10 -21.56 -21.55
CA ALA A 116 4.78 -21.47 -22.15
C ALA A 116 4.66 -22.28 -23.45
N LEU A 117 5.66 -22.14 -24.33
CA LEU A 117 5.75 -22.89 -25.58
C LEU A 117 5.91 -24.39 -25.35
N ALA A 118 6.80 -24.77 -24.43
CA ALA A 118 7.08 -26.17 -24.14
C ALA A 118 5.87 -26.90 -23.54
N ILE A 119 5.07 -26.21 -22.71
CA ILE A 119 3.82 -26.74 -22.16
C ILE A 119 2.81 -26.98 -23.28
N MET A 120 2.62 -26.01 -24.19
CA MET A 120 1.70 -26.18 -25.33
C MET A 120 2.16 -27.30 -26.28
N ALA A 121 3.46 -27.37 -26.59
CA ALA A 121 4.00 -28.46 -27.41
C ALA A 121 3.84 -29.83 -26.74
N GLY A 122 4.03 -29.89 -25.42
CA GLY A 122 3.79 -31.10 -24.63
C GLY A 122 2.33 -31.57 -24.71
N ALA A 123 1.38 -30.62 -24.68
CA ALA A 123 -0.04 -30.93 -24.83
C ALA A 123 -0.39 -31.44 -26.24
N LEU A 124 0.13 -30.80 -27.28
CA LEU A 124 -0.09 -31.20 -28.68
C LEU A 124 0.49 -32.57 -29.03
N ASN A 125 1.58 -32.97 -28.37
CA ASN A 125 2.29 -34.23 -28.60
C ASN A 125 1.86 -35.37 -27.65
N ASN A 126 0.85 -35.15 -26.79
CA ASN A 126 0.38 -36.14 -25.84
C ASN A 126 -0.73 -37.03 -26.44
N ASP A 127 -0.39 -38.28 -26.75
CA ASP A 127 -1.31 -39.25 -27.37
C ASP A 127 -2.22 -39.98 -26.37
N SER A 128 -2.24 -39.60 -25.08
CA SER A 128 -3.21 -40.14 -24.13
C SER A 128 -4.64 -39.66 -24.44
N ASP A 129 -5.66 -40.36 -23.93
CA ASP A 129 -7.07 -39.96 -24.14
C ASP A 129 -7.33 -38.50 -23.72
N GLN A 130 -6.75 -38.06 -22.59
CA GLN A 130 -6.82 -36.66 -22.16
C GLN A 130 -5.98 -35.73 -23.05
N GLY A 131 -4.80 -36.18 -23.48
CA GLY A 131 -3.94 -35.40 -24.38
C GLY A 131 -4.58 -35.10 -25.74
N LEU A 132 -5.39 -36.02 -26.27
CA LEU A 132 -6.18 -35.78 -27.49
C LEU A 132 -7.26 -34.72 -27.29
N ILE A 133 -7.90 -34.69 -26.11
CA ILE A 133 -8.87 -33.63 -25.74
C ILE A 133 -8.16 -32.29 -25.62
N ASP A 134 -7.03 -32.26 -24.93
CA ASP A 134 -6.19 -31.07 -24.74
C ASP A 134 -5.71 -30.51 -26.09
N ALA A 135 -5.23 -31.37 -27.00
CA ALA A 135 -4.83 -30.98 -28.34
C ALA A 135 -5.99 -30.38 -29.15
N GLN A 136 -7.21 -30.92 -28.98
CA GLN A 136 -8.40 -30.37 -29.62
C GLN A 136 -8.81 -29.01 -29.02
N VAL A 137 -8.66 -28.79 -27.71
CA VAL A 137 -8.85 -27.46 -27.06
C VAL A 137 -7.90 -26.44 -27.69
N VAL A 138 -6.61 -26.79 -27.81
CA VAL A 138 -5.60 -25.90 -28.42
C VAL A 138 -5.95 -25.60 -29.87
N ALA A 139 -6.31 -26.62 -30.67
CA ALA A 139 -6.71 -26.43 -32.06
C ALA A 139 -7.91 -25.49 -32.21
N ASN A 140 -8.93 -25.63 -31.35
CA ASN A 140 -10.11 -24.75 -31.33
C ASN A 140 -9.72 -23.32 -30.94
N LYS A 141 -8.87 -23.14 -29.91
CA LYS A 141 -8.38 -21.82 -29.49
C LYS A 141 -7.58 -21.13 -30.59
N VAL A 142 -6.70 -21.84 -31.30
CA VAL A 142 -5.93 -21.28 -32.44
C VAL A 142 -6.86 -20.88 -33.59
N ALA A 143 -7.86 -21.72 -33.93
CA ALA A 143 -8.85 -21.38 -34.95
C ALA A 143 -9.64 -20.12 -34.60
N ILE A 144 -10.11 -20.01 -33.35
CA ILE A 144 -10.85 -18.85 -32.84
C ILE A 144 -9.95 -17.62 -32.78
N ALA A 145 -8.69 -17.74 -32.36
CA ALA A 145 -7.75 -16.64 -32.33
C ALA A 145 -7.46 -16.09 -33.73
N ASN A 146 -7.30 -16.96 -34.73
CA ASN A 146 -7.19 -16.56 -36.13
C ASN A 146 -8.43 -15.81 -36.61
N SER A 147 -9.63 -16.33 -36.35
CA SER A 147 -10.89 -15.66 -36.69
C SER A 147 -11.01 -14.31 -35.99
N PHE A 148 -10.66 -14.22 -34.70
CA PHE A 148 -10.72 -12.99 -33.92
C PHE A 148 -9.82 -11.92 -34.52
N THR A 149 -8.53 -12.21 -34.74
CA THR A 149 -7.58 -11.24 -35.32
C THR A 149 -7.97 -10.85 -36.75
N THR A 150 -8.56 -11.77 -37.53
CA THR A 150 -9.07 -11.49 -38.89
C THR A 150 -10.32 -10.60 -38.86
N SER A 151 -11.14 -10.70 -37.82
CA SER A 151 -12.38 -9.92 -37.66
C SER A 151 -12.12 -8.48 -37.22
N ILE A 152 -10.89 -8.12 -36.84
CA ILE A 152 -10.46 -6.74 -36.60
C ILE A 152 -10.23 -6.06 -37.95
N ASP A 153 -11.29 -5.56 -38.59
CA ASP A 153 -11.24 -5.04 -39.96
C ASP A 153 -11.58 -3.53 -40.05
N THR A 154 -12.05 -2.93 -38.96
CA THR A 154 -12.31 -1.50 -38.86
C THR A 154 -11.26 -0.76 -38.03
N GLY A 155 -11.11 0.54 -38.30
CA GLY A 155 -10.24 1.40 -37.47
C GLY A 155 -10.73 1.56 -36.02
N LEU A 156 -12.01 1.34 -35.75
CA LEU A 156 -12.58 1.38 -34.40
C LEU A 156 -12.19 0.13 -33.61
N GLU A 157 -12.33 -1.07 -34.19
CA GLU A 157 -11.93 -2.33 -33.56
C GLU A 157 -10.42 -2.37 -33.31
N LEU A 158 -9.62 -1.90 -34.28
CA LEU A 158 -8.15 -1.79 -34.13
C LEU A 158 -7.73 -0.87 -32.98
N ASN A 159 -8.53 0.16 -32.70
CA ASN A 159 -8.28 1.06 -31.57
C ASN A 159 -8.81 0.50 -30.26
N ALA A 160 -9.93 -0.24 -30.30
CA ALA A 160 -10.58 -0.83 -29.15
C ALA A 160 -9.80 -2.01 -28.56
N TYR A 161 -9.16 -2.84 -29.39
CA TYR A 161 -8.35 -3.96 -28.92
C TYR A 161 -6.91 -3.52 -28.53
N ARG A 162 -6.82 -2.67 -27.51
CA ARG A 162 -5.55 -2.14 -26.96
C ARG A 162 -5.59 -2.06 -25.43
N GLY A 163 -4.44 -2.32 -24.81
CA GLY A 163 -4.26 -2.21 -23.36
C GLY A 163 -4.88 -3.37 -22.56
N ASN A 164 -4.63 -3.36 -21.26
CA ASN A 164 -4.89 -4.50 -20.37
C ASN A 164 -6.38 -4.85 -20.23
N VAL A 165 -7.27 -3.85 -20.26
CA VAL A 165 -8.72 -4.06 -20.12
C VAL A 165 -9.28 -4.85 -21.31
N ALA A 166 -8.97 -4.42 -22.54
CA ALA A 166 -9.40 -5.12 -23.74
C ALA A 166 -8.76 -6.52 -23.84
N ALA A 167 -7.47 -6.63 -23.49
CA ALA A 167 -6.78 -7.92 -23.42
C ALA A 167 -7.44 -8.90 -22.43
N ALA A 168 -7.93 -8.40 -21.28
CA ALA A 168 -8.62 -9.21 -20.29
C ALA A 168 -9.97 -9.74 -20.79
N ALA A 169 -10.80 -8.89 -21.42
CA ALA A 169 -12.08 -9.32 -21.99
C ALA A 169 -11.91 -10.41 -23.06
N VAL A 170 -10.88 -10.29 -23.92
CA VAL A 170 -10.62 -11.29 -24.97
C VAL A 170 -9.99 -12.57 -24.41
N ARG A 171 -9.21 -12.48 -23.33
CA ARG A 171 -8.75 -13.67 -22.58
C ARG A 171 -9.93 -14.42 -21.98
N GLU A 172 -10.91 -13.71 -21.43
CA GLU A 172 -12.14 -14.30 -20.91
C GLU A 172 -12.92 -15.03 -22.02
N LEU A 173 -13.08 -14.41 -23.20
CA LEU A 173 -13.66 -15.07 -24.37
C LEU A 173 -12.96 -16.41 -24.67
N LEU A 174 -11.62 -16.42 -24.78
CA LEU A 174 -10.86 -17.64 -25.08
C LEU A 174 -10.91 -18.69 -23.97
N SER A 175 -11.12 -18.28 -22.72
CA SER A 175 -11.28 -19.20 -21.59
C SER A 175 -12.54 -20.07 -21.68
N THR A 176 -13.54 -19.66 -22.47
CA THR A 176 -14.78 -20.43 -22.69
C THR A 176 -14.63 -21.58 -23.70
N VAL A 177 -13.51 -21.64 -24.42
CA VAL A 177 -13.28 -22.60 -25.51
C VAL A 177 -12.95 -23.99 -24.98
N THR A 178 -13.66 -25.01 -25.45
CA THR A 178 -13.46 -26.41 -25.06
C THR A 178 -13.19 -27.29 -26.28
N ALA A 179 -12.90 -28.58 -26.09
CA ALA A 179 -12.70 -29.53 -27.18
C ALA A 179 -13.96 -29.68 -28.07
N ASP A 180 -15.14 -29.46 -27.50
CA ASP A 180 -16.44 -29.60 -28.18
C ASP A 180 -16.94 -28.28 -28.80
N THR A 181 -16.17 -27.19 -28.71
CA THR A 181 -16.56 -25.89 -29.27
C THR A 181 -16.69 -25.96 -30.79
N ASP A 182 -17.87 -25.59 -31.31
CA ASP A 182 -18.09 -25.34 -32.73
C ASP A 182 -17.48 -23.98 -33.10
N THR A 183 -16.29 -24.02 -33.72
CA THR A 183 -15.52 -22.82 -34.07
C THR A 183 -16.19 -21.95 -35.13
N VAL A 184 -17.14 -22.48 -35.91
CA VAL A 184 -17.91 -21.70 -36.89
C VAL A 184 -19.02 -20.94 -36.19
N ALA A 185 -19.74 -21.61 -35.28
CA ALA A 185 -20.79 -20.97 -34.49
C ALA A 185 -20.21 -19.92 -33.52
N PHE A 186 -18.99 -20.14 -33.03
CA PHE A 186 -18.29 -19.23 -32.12
C PHE A 186 -17.99 -17.85 -32.73
N GLN A 187 -18.07 -17.70 -34.06
CA GLN A 187 -17.92 -16.40 -34.72
C GLN A 187 -18.90 -15.35 -34.16
N ALA A 188 -20.11 -15.75 -33.75
CA ALA A 188 -21.06 -14.80 -33.15
C ALA A 188 -20.54 -14.22 -31.81
N GLU A 189 -19.82 -15.02 -31.02
CA GLU A 189 -19.22 -14.55 -29.76
C GLU A 189 -18.01 -13.64 -30.02
N ILE A 190 -17.25 -13.89 -31.09
CA ILE A 190 -16.19 -12.98 -31.57
C ILE A 190 -16.78 -11.63 -31.94
N ASP A 191 -17.83 -11.61 -32.76
CA ASP A 191 -18.49 -10.39 -33.24
C ASP A 191 -19.08 -9.59 -32.06
N ASN A 192 -19.73 -10.27 -31.10
CA ASN A 192 -20.24 -9.64 -29.87
C ASN A 192 -19.11 -9.03 -29.04
N THR A 193 -18.02 -9.78 -28.84
CA THR A 193 -16.86 -9.30 -28.07
C THR A 193 -16.25 -8.06 -28.71
N LEU A 194 -16.08 -8.04 -30.04
CA LEU A 194 -15.56 -6.88 -30.75
C LEU A 194 -16.51 -5.67 -30.66
N ALA A 195 -17.83 -5.90 -30.75
CA ALA A 195 -18.82 -4.85 -30.57
C ALA A 195 -18.77 -4.25 -29.14
N ASP A 196 -18.61 -5.10 -28.11
CA ASP A 196 -18.47 -4.67 -26.73
C ASP A 196 -17.14 -3.94 -26.47
N LEU A 197 -16.05 -4.32 -27.15
CA LEU A 197 -14.80 -3.55 -27.06
C LEU A 197 -14.95 -2.15 -27.65
N VAL A 198 -15.66 -2.00 -28.78
CA VAL A 198 -15.86 -0.71 -29.47
C VAL A 198 -16.86 0.18 -28.73
N THR A 199 -17.92 -0.41 -28.22
CA THR A 199 -18.97 0.25 -27.45
C THR A 199 -19.27 -0.58 -26.21
N PRO A 200 -18.48 -0.43 -25.14
CA PRO A 200 -18.72 -1.20 -23.92
C PRO A 200 -20.14 -0.97 -23.44
N PRO A 201 -20.87 -2.02 -23.06
CA PRO A 201 -22.18 -1.85 -22.46
C PRO A 201 -22.05 -0.88 -21.28
N PRO A 202 -23.07 -0.05 -21.01
CA PRO A 202 -23.06 0.81 -19.84
C PRO A 202 -22.74 -0.08 -18.64
N VAL A 203 -21.66 0.27 -17.91
CA VAL A 203 -21.20 -0.47 -16.74
C VAL A 203 -22.42 -0.82 -15.92
N VAL A 204 -22.77 -2.11 -15.87
CA VAL A 204 -23.70 -2.61 -14.88
C VAL A 204 -22.94 -2.47 -13.59
N THR A 205 -23.05 -1.31 -12.95
CA THR A 205 -22.63 -1.17 -11.56
C THR A 205 -23.36 -2.29 -10.84
N PRO A 206 -22.65 -3.22 -10.15
CA PRO A 206 -23.32 -4.20 -9.33
C PRO A 206 -24.38 -3.47 -8.51
N GLU A 207 -25.59 -4.03 -8.45
CA GLU A 207 -26.64 -3.47 -7.59
C GLU A 207 -25.98 -3.18 -6.24
N PRO A 208 -26.05 -1.92 -5.75
CA PRO A 208 -25.32 -1.55 -4.54
C PRO A 208 -25.66 -2.55 -3.46
N ALA A 209 -24.64 -3.10 -2.81
CA ALA A 209 -24.82 -4.09 -1.78
C ALA A 209 -25.89 -3.58 -0.79
N PRO A 210 -26.85 -4.44 -0.40
CA PRO A 210 -28.03 -3.99 0.33
C PRO A 210 -27.62 -3.38 1.67
N VAL A 211 -27.75 -2.07 1.83
CA VAL A 211 -27.42 -1.37 3.08
C VAL A 211 -28.57 -1.47 4.08
N VAL A 212 -28.25 -1.74 5.34
CA VAL A 212 -29.18 -1.85 6.47
C VAL A 212 -28.88 -0.82 7.56
N GLN A 213 -29.94 -0.40 8.27
CA GLN A 213 -29.84 0.39 9.49
C GLN A 213 -30.41 -0.40 10.66
N LEU A 214 -29.53 -0.79 11.58
CA LEU A 214 -29.89 -1.58 12.75
C LEU A 214 -29.96 -0.70 14.00
N LYS A 215 -30.86 -1.07 14.91
CA LYS A 215 -31.03 -0.40 16.20
C LYS A 215 -30.77 -1.42 17.29
N LEU A 216 -29.82 -1.13 18.16
CA LEU A 216 -29.63 -1.90 19.38
C LEU A 216 -30.82 -1.68 20.31
N THR A 217 -31.06 -2.64 21.19
CA THR A 217 -32.19 -2.68 22.11
C THR A 217 -31.72 -2.60 23.55
N VAL A 218 -32.63 -2.72 24.52
CA VAL A 218 -32.22 -2.87 25.92
C VAL A 218 -32.08 -4.35 26.19
N GLY A 219 -30.90 -4.79 26.60
CA GLY A 219 -30.57 -6.19 26.78
C GLY A 219 -29.25 -6.50 26.09
N GLN A 220 -28.97 -7.78 25.89
CA GLN A 220 -27.86 -8.22 25.04
C GLN A 220 -28.34 -8.29 23.60
N ASP A 221 -27.62 -7.65 22.68
CA ASP A 221 -27.85 -7.72 21.24
C ASP A 221 -26.82 -8.61 20.52
N ASP A 222 -27.24 -9.23 19.41
CA ASP A 222 -26.40 -9.92 18.40
C ASP A 222 -26.83 -9.36 17.03
N ALA A 223 -26.12 -8.31 16.59
CA ALA A 223 -26.46 -7.51 15.42
C ALA A 223 -25.45 -7.78 14.30
N ASN A 224 -25.94 -8.21 13.14
CA ASN A 224 -25.13 -8.53 11.98
C ASN A 224 -25.54 -7.67 10.78
N GLY A 225 -24.57 -7.03 10.14
CA GLY A 225 -24.74 -6.27 8.91
C GLY A 225 -24.66 -7.14 7.65
N THR A 226 -24.25 -6.54 6.56
CA THR A 226 -24.34 -7.05 5.18
C THR A 226 -23.00 -6.87 4.47
N ALA A 227 -23.02 -6.74 3.14
CA ALA A 227 -21.83 -6.41 2.36
C ALA A 227 -21.81 -4.93 1.91
N GLY A 228 -22.79 -4.15 2.35
CA GLY A 228 -22.86 -2.71 2.11
C GLY A 228 -22.52 -1.92 3.37
N ASN A 229 -22.37 -0.61 3.23
CA ASN A 229 -22.01 0.29 4.32
C ASN A 229 -23.17 0.50 5.30
N ASP A 230 -23.22 -0.29 6.35
CA ASP A 230 -24.31 -0.37 7.30
C ASP A 230 -24.17 0.63 8.45
N THR A 231 -25.30 0.90 9.12
CA THR A 231 -25.31 1.78 10.28
C THR A 231 -26.04 1.15 11.46
N PHE A 232 -25.32 0.98 12.56
CA PHE A 232 -25.82 0.54 13.85
C PHE A 232 -26.06 1.75 14.73
N THR A 233 -27.22 1.81 15.38
CA THR A 233 -27.57 2.92 16.26
C THR A 233 -27.97 2.43 17.64
N ALA A 234 -27.32 2.99 18.66
CA ALA A 234 -27.65 2.76 20.06
C ALA A 234 -27.99 4.08 20.74
N ARG A 235 -29.00 4.08 21.59
CA ARG A 235 -29.48 5.26 22.32
C ARG A 235 -29.55 4.98 23.82
N VAL A 236 -29.86 6.03 24.58
CA VAL A 236 -30.38 5.87 25.93
C VAL A 236 -31.90 5.66 25.84
N ALA A 237 -32.37 4.51 26.28
CA ALA A 237 -33.79 4.16 26.35
C ALA A 237 -34.38 4.58 27.69
N GLN A 238 -35.66 5.00 27.68
CA GLN A 238 -36.41 5.37 28.87
C GLN A 238 -37.63 4.49 29.05
N ASN A 239 -37.91 4.04 30.27
CA ASN A 239 -39.12 3.30 30.59
C ASN A 239 -40.28 4.22 31.04
N ALA A 240 -41.44 3.64 31.33
CA ALA A 240 -42.63 4.41 31.72
C ALA A 240 -42.49 5.17 33.06
N ASN A 241 -41.54 4.79 33.91
CA ASN A 241 -41.25 5.45 35.19
C ASN A 241 -40.24 6.60 35.03
N GLY A 242 -39.72 6.82 33.82
CA GLY A 242 -38.68 7.81 33.54
C GLY A 242 -37.26 7.31 33.77
N GLU A 243 -37.08 6.05 34.17
CA GLU A 243 -35.77 5.44 34.38
C GLU A 243 -35.08 5.22 33.02
N GLN A 244 -33.79 5.54 32.94
CA GLN A 244 -33.02 5.53 31.70
C GLN A 244 -31.90 4.48 31.73
N THR A 245 -31.63 3.82 30.61
CA THR A 245 -30.54 2.84 30.45
C THR A 245 -29.96 2.86 29.04
N ASN A 246 -28.70 2.45 28.89
CA ASN A 246 -28.03 2.39 27.60
C ASN A 246 -28.57 1.21 26.77
N GLN A 247 -28.64 1.39 25.45
CA GLN A 247 -28.84 0.30 24.50
C GLN A 247 -27.53 -0.31 24.00
N LEU A 248 -26.40 0.39 24.17
CA LEU A 248 -25.07 -0.22 24.03
C LEU A 248 -24.58 -0.55 25.44
N ALA A 249 -24.38 -1.83 25.71
CA ALA A 249 -24.02 -2.36 27.01
C ALA A 249 -22.92 -3.43 26.88
N THR A 250 -22.43 -3.87 28.04
CA THR A 250 -21.46 -4.97 28.08
C THR A 250 -22.07 -6.26 27.54
N GLY A 251 -21.36 -6.91 26.61
CA GLY A 251 -21.76 -8.18 26.00
C GLY A 251 -22.64 -8.05 24.75
N ASP A 252 -22.94 -6.84 24.30
CA ASP A 252 -23.52 -6.63 22.96
C ASP A 252 -22.50 -7.03 21.90
N GLN A 253 -22.97 -7.82 20.92
CA GLN A 253 -22.17 -8.31 19.81
C GLN A 253 -22.63 -7.61 18.52
N VAL A 254 -21.71 -6.93 17.85
CA VAL A 254 -21.98 -6.23 16.60
C VAL A 254 -20.95 -6.60 15.54
N ASN A 255 -21.41 -7.16 14.43
CA ASN A 255 -20.60 -7.43 13.24
C ASN A 255 -21.13 -6.57 12.08
N GLY A 256 -20.31 -5.69 11.50
CA GLY A 256 -20.74 -4.84 10.37
C GLY A 256 -20.78 -5.59 9.03
N GLY A 257 -19.90 -6.57 8.83
CA GLY A 257 -19.85 -7.40 7.66
C GLY A 257 -18.78 -6.93 6.68
N ALA A 258 -19.12 -6.74 5.41
CA ALA A 258 -18.19 -6.11 4.47
C ALA A 258 -18.70 -4.71 4.13
N GLY A 259 -17.78 -3.79 3.84
CA GLY A 259 -18.13 -2.40 3.55
C GLY A 259 -17.40 -1.47 4.50
N THR A 260 -17.92 -0.26 4.68
CA THR A 260 -17.49 0.65 5.73
C THR A 260 -18.68 0.89 6.66
N ASP A 261 -18.63 0.25 7.80
CA ASP A 261 -19.74 0.15 8.74
C ASP A 261 -19.59 1.13 9.89
N THR A 262 -20.73 1.65 10.36
CA THR A 262 -20.75 2.73 11.35
C THR A 262 -21.58 2.37 12.57
N LEU A 263 -21.01 2.50 13.77
CA LEU A 263 -21.76 2.51 15.03
C LEU A 263 -21.92 3.95 15.56
N LEU A 264 -23.17 4.38 15.73
CA LEU A 264 -23.54 5.64 16.38
C LEU A 264 -24.18 5.34 17.74
N ALA A 265 -23.45 5.59 18.82
CA ALA A 265 -23.89 5.24 20.17
C ALA A 265 -24.03 6.47 21.07
N LYS A 266 -25.25 6.72 21.55
CA LYS A 266 -25.47 7.64 22.68
C LYS A 266 -25.43 6.86 23.97
N VAL A 267 -24.54 7.26 24.86
CA VAL A 267 -24.22 6.55 26.09
C VAL A 267 -24.20 7.50 27.27
N GLN A 268 -24.61 7.01 28.42
CA GLN A 268 -24.41 7.64 29.72
C GLN A 268 -23.59 6.71 30.60
N MET A 269 -23.15 7.17 31.78
CA MET A 269 -22.47 6.31 32.75
C MET A 269 -23.30 5.05 33.00
N ALA A 270 -22.66 3.87 33.08
CA ALA A 270 -23.33 2.57 33.06
C ALA A 270 -24.51 2.51 34.04
N SER A 271 -25.72 2.69 33.49
CA SER A 271 -26.96 2.78 34.26
C SER A 271 -27.60 1.40 34.28
N ALA A 272 -27.37 0.69 35.39
CA ALA A 272 -28.03 -0.58 35.62
C ALA A 272 -29.51 -0.35 35.96
N LEU A 273 -30.41 -0.97 35.18
CA LEU A 273 -31.80 -1.10 35.61
C LEU A 273 -31.86 -1.83 36.95
N ASN A 274 -32.53 -1.24 37.94
CA ASN A 274 -32.78 -1.85 39.26
C ASN A 274 -31.53 -2.15 40.13
N HIS A 275 -30.51 -1.30 40.12
CA HIS A 275 -29.32 -1.41 41.01
C HIS A 275 -28.36 -2.57 40.68
N GLY A 276 -28.22 -2.94 39.41
CA GLY A 276 -27.17 -3.87 38.97
C GLY A 276 -25.75 -3.28 39.08
N PRO A 277 -24.69 -4.10 38.88
CA PRO A 277 -23.31 -3.62 38.91
C PRO A 277 -23.07 -2.62 37.78
N ALA A 278 -22.39 -1.52 38.07
CA ALA A 278 -21.87 -0.59 37.08
C ALA A 278 -20.44 -1.01 36.72
N SER A 279 -20.20 -1.32 35.45
CA SER A 279 -18.88 -1.53 34.85
C SER A 279 -18.75 -0.64 33.62
N ALA A 280 -17.53 -0.46 33.11
CA ALA A 280 -17.34 0.17 31.79
C ALA A 280 -18.18 -0.56 30.72
N ILE A 281 -18.66 0.18 29.72
CA ILE A 281 -19.41 -0.37 28.60
C ILE A 281 -18.39 -1.12 27.73
N LEU A 282 -18.54 -2.45 27.61
CA LEU A 282 -17.61 -3.33 26.91
C LEU A 282 -18.38 -4.11 25.83
N PRO A 283 -18.62 -3.50 24.66
CA PRO A 283 -19.20 -4.20 23.52
C PRO A 283 -18.14 -5.08 22.85
N GLU A 284 -18.59 -6.12 22.16
CA GLU A 284 -17.78 -6.96 21.29
C GLU A 284 -18.10 -6.57 19.84
N THR A 285 -17.15 -5.94 19.15
CA THR A 285 -17.36 -5.48 17.77
C THR A 285 -16.29 -6.00 16.82
N VAL A 286 -16.71 -6.34 15.61
CA VAL A 286 -15.84 -6.75 14.50
C VAL A 286 -16.40 -6.16 13.20
N ASP A 287 -15.53 -5.89 12.22
CA ASP A 287 -15.94 -5.29 10.94
C ASP A 287 -16.74 -3.99 11.18
N LEU A 288 -16.31 -3.15 12.12
CA LEU A 288 -16.89 -1.84 12.38
C LEU A 288 -15.77 -0.80 12.28
N GLU A 289 -15.65 -0.14 11.13
CA GLU A 289 -14.56 0.78 10.87
C GLU A 289 -14.77 2.13 11.58
N VAL A 290 -16.03 2.58 11.72
CA VAL A 290 -16.35 3.92 12.22
C VAL A 290 -17.23 3.85 13.47
N VAL A 291 -16.70 4.28 14.62
CA VAL A 291 -17.44 4.32 15.87
C VAL A 291 -17.48 5.74 16.45
N LYS A 292 -18.70 6.22 16.74
CA LYS A 292 -18.93 7.57 17.26
C LYS A 292 -19.77 7.49 18.54
N PHE A 293 -19.20 7.98 19.62
CA PHE A 293 -19.85 8.05 20.92
C PHE A 293 -20.33 9.46 21.22
N THR A 294 -21.58 9.57 21.68
CA THR A 294 -22.12 10.78 22.29
C THR A 294 -22.32 10.50 23.77
N ALA A 295 -21.43 11.02 24.62
CA ALA A 295 -21.53 10.90 26.07
C ALA A 295 -22.52 11.94 26.62
N LEU A 296 -23.51 11.48 27.39
CA LEU A 296 -24.58 12.29 27.96
C LEU A 296 -24.41 12.42 29.48
N THR A 297 -24.70 13.62 30.01
CA THR A 297 -24.82 13.85 31.45
C THR A 297 -26.14 13.28 32.00
N VAL A 298 -26.11 12.69 33.20
CA VAL A 298 -27.29 12.15 33.92
C VAL A 298 -27.75 13.05 35.07
N ASP A 299 -26.91 13.96 35.58
CA ASP A 299 -27.23 14.89 36.65
C ASP A 299 -27.14 16.38 36.22
N ASN A 300 -28.30 17.01 36.04
CA ASN A 300 -28.41 18.47 35.81
C ASN A 300 -28.62 19.27 37.11
N SER A 301 -28.33 18.70 38.28
CA SER A 301 -28.54 19.36 39.57
C SER A 301 -27.47 20.41 39.84
N ALA A 302 -27.88 21.68 39.84
CA ALA A 302 -27.07 22.85 40.23
C ALA A 302 -26.48 22.82 41.66
N THR A 303 -26.69 21.73 42.43
CA THR A 303 -26.17 21.55 43.79
C THR A 303 -25.08 20.49 43.90
N ALA A 304 -24.83 19.71 42.85
CA ALA A 304 -23.63 18.88 42.73
C ALA A 304 -22.50 19.78 42.20
N ALA A 305 -21.66 20.29 43.10
CA ALA A 305 -20.43 20.93 42.67
C ALA A 305 -19.58 19.91 41.88
N ALA A 306 -19.48 20.13 40.57
CA ALA A 306 -18.31 19.80 39.73
C ALA A 306 -17.70 18.41 39.94
N GLN A 307 -18.46 17.34 39.70
CA GLN A 307 -17.85 16.07 39.33
C GLN A 307 -18.03 15.95 37.83
N HIS A 308 -16.93 15.95 37.07
CA HIS A 308 -16.97 15.72 35.63
C HIS A 308 -17.60 14.34 35.41
N GLU A 309 -18.83 14.30 34.87
CA GLU A 309 -19.41 13.02 34.52
C GLU A 309 -18.57 12.43 33.39
N THR A 310 -18.00 11.27 33.67
CA THR A 310 -17.16 10.54 32.72
C THR A 310 -17.85 9.25 32.33
N VAL A 311 -18.05 9.07 31.03
CA VAL A 311 -18.50 7.80 30.45
C VAL A 311 -17.28 7.01 30.01
N THR A 312 -17.16 5.76 30.45
CA THR A 312 -16.05 4.88 30.08
C THR A 312 -16.51 3.77 29.12
N ILE A 313 -15.84 3.70 27.97
CA ILE A 313 -15.93 2.62 27.00
C ILE A 313 -14.66 1.77 27.10
N ASN A 314 -14.81 0.48 27.30
CA ASN A 314 -13.70 -0.46 27.22
C ASN A 314 -13.68 -1.07 25.82
N ALA A 315 -12.70 -0.66 25.01
CA ALA A 315 -12.58 -0.99 23.60
C ALA A 315 -11.72 -2.24 23.33
N LYS A 316 -11.42 -3.04 24.36
CA LYS A 316 -10.56 -4.22 24.25
C LYS A 316 -11.03 -5.22 23.19
N GLU A 317 -12.34 -5.40 23.06
CA GLU A 317 -12.96 -6.34 22.13
C GLU A 317 -13.59 -5.61 20.93
N MET A 318 -13.11 -4.40 20.61
CA MET A 318 -13.51 -3.65 19.42
C MET A 318 -12.42 -3.76 18.35
N LEU A 319 -12.62 -4.65 17.39
CA LEU A 319 -11.67 -5.01 16.34
C LEU A 319 -11.98 -4.27 15.04
N GLY A 320 -10.94 -3.94 14.25
CA GLY A 320 -11.11 -3.36 12.92
C GLY A 320 -11.31 -1.84 12.85
N LEU A 321 -11.26 -1.12 13.98
CA LEU A 321 -11.58 0.31 14.04
C LEU A 321 -10.64 1.19 13.19
N ASP A 322 -11.15 1.94 12.23
CA ASP A 322 -10.42 2.99 11.53
C ASP A 322 -10.61 4.37 12.17
N LEU A 323 -11.76 4.59 12.79
CA LEU A 323 -12.10 5.84 13.46
C LEU A 323 -12.89 5.56 14.73
N VAL A 324 -12.44 6.16 15.83
CA VAL A 324 -13.20 6.17 17.09
C VAL A 324 -13.14 7.56 17.72
N GLY A 325 -14.24 8.02 18.32
CA GLY A 325 -14.21 9.36 18.91
C GLY A 325 -15.46 9.83 19.61
N SER A 326 -15.32 11.02 20.21
CA SER A 326 -16.38 11.77 20.89
C SER A 326 -17.05 12.72 19.92
N VAL A 327 -18.37 12.58 19.76
CA VAL A 327 -19.18 13.36 18.83
C VAL A 327 -20.41 13.90 19.56
N GLN A 328 -20.53 15.23 19.62
CA GLN A 328 -21.64 15.92 20.28
C GLN A 328 -21.84 15.52 21.74
N SER A 329 -20.76 15.12 22.42
CA SER A 329 -20.80 14.77 23.84
C SER A 329 -21.02 16.01 24.71
N ASP A 330 -21.80 15.83 25.77
CA ASP A 330 -22.03 16.79 26.86
C ASP A 330 -21.28 16.38 28.14
N ALA A 331 -20.94 15.10 28.27
CA ALA A 331 -20.10 14.54 29.33
C ALA A 331 -18.70 14.18 28.80
N SER A 332 -17.72 14.02 29.70
CA SER A 332 -16.37 13.56 29.33
C SER A 332 -16.41 12.09 28.90
N LEU A 333 -15.56 11.73 27.92
CA LEU A 333 -15.47 10.38 27.38
C LEU A 333 -14.08 9.80 27.61
N VAL A 334 -14.02 8.61 28.22
CA VAL A 334 -12.81 7.78 28.28
C VAL A 334 -13.02 6.54 27.42
N ILE A 335 -12.11 6.32 26.48
CA ILE A 335 -12.00 5.07 25.72
C ILE A 335 -10.72 4.39 26.20
N GLU A 336 -10.84 3.23 26.84
CA GLU A 336 -9.71 2.48 27.41
C GLU A 336 -9.49 1.15 26.70
N ASN A 337 -8.28 0.60 26.82
CA ASN A 337 -7.86 -0.67 26.20
C ASN A 337 -8.07 -0.71 24.68
N LEU A 338 -7.95 0.44 24.01
CA LEU A 338 -8.07 0.51 22.55
C LEU A 338 -6.94 -0.30 21.90
N THR A 339 -7.28 -1.10 20.89
CA THR A 339 -6.31 -1.92 20.15
C THR A 339 -6.13 -1.37 18.72
N THR A 340 -5.09 -1.83 18.03
CA THR A 340 -4.87 -1.57 16.60
C THR A 340 -5.11 -2.81 15.74
N LEU A 341 -5.81 -3.81 16.29
CA LEU A 341 -6.08 -5.09 15.64
C LEU A 341 -6.99 -4.90 14.42
N THR A 342 -6.79 -5.75 13.41
CA THR A 342 -7.75 -5.95 12.32
C THR A 342 -8.89 -6.85 12.80
N ASP A 343 -9.90 -7.06 11.96
CA ASP A 343 -11.08 -7.91 12.24
C ASP A 343 -10.71 -9.35 12.62
N SER A 344 -9.53 -9.79 12.23
CA SER A 344 -9.00 -11.11 12.60
C SER A 344 -8.78 -11.30 14.11
N GLY A 345 -8.60 -10.21 14.87
CA GLY A 345 -8.17 -10.25 16.27
C GLY A 345 -6.76 -10.82 16.49
N VAL A 346 -6.00 -11.08 15.42
CA VAL A 346 -4.67 -11.69 15.50
C VAL A 346 -3.61 -10.61 15.74
N TYR A 347 -2.85 -10.77 16.82
CA TYR A 347 -1.80 -9.83 17.23
C TYR A 347 -0.70 -9.58 16.19
N GLU A 348 -0.36 -10.60 15.39
CA GLU A 348 0.62 -10.48 14.31
C GLU A 348 0.14 -9.58 13.15
N SER A 349 -1.18 -9.45 12.99
CA SER A 349 -1.83 -8.61 11.97
C SER A 349 -2.16 -7.21 12.47
N ARG A 350 -1.73 -6.82 13.68
CA ARG A 350 -1.98 -5.48 14.22
C ARG A 350 -1.40 -4.39 13.31
N ARG A 351 -2.10 -3.28 13.25
CA ARG A 351 -1.71 -2.09 12.48
C ARG A 351 -0.88 -1.14 13.35
N ASP A 352 -0.28 -0.15 12.72
CA ASP A 352 0.37 0.95 13.41
C ASP A 352 -0.68 1.82 14.12
N THR A 353 -0.26 2.52 15.18
CA THR A 353 -1.15 3.39 15.97
C THR A 353 -1.80 4.47 15.11
N SER A 354 -1.12 4.94 14.06
CA SER A 354 -1.59 5.98 13.14
C SER A 354 -2.74 5.52 12.24
N ALA A 355 -3.01 4.21 12.15
CA ALA A 355 -4.11 3.65 11.37
C ALA A 355 -5.49 3.90 12.04
N VAL A 356 -5.52 4.17 13.34
CA VAL A 356 -6.76 4.50 14.08
C VAL A 356 -6.85 6.00 14.26
N THR A 357 -7.87 6.61 13.68
CA THR A 357 -8.13 8.05 13.79
C THR A 357 -8.96 8.36 15.02
N ILE A 358 -8.45 9.27 15.87
CA ILE A 358 -9.16 9.76 17.05
C ILE A 358 -9.93 11.02 16.71
N ARG A 359 -11.26 11.00 16.84
CA ARG A 359 -12.12 12.14 16.50
C ARG A 359 -12.66 12.85 17.74
N MET A 360 -12.55 14.18 17.76
CA MET A 360 -13.21 15.05 18.74
C MET A 360 -14.04 16.10 18.00
N ASP A 361 -15.36 15.98 18.12
CA ASP A 361 -16.31 16.61 17.21
C ASP A 361 -17.49 17.23 17.98
N HIS A 362 -17.66 18.55 17.88
CA HIS A 362 -18.75 19.30 18.49
C HIS A 362 -18.94 18.97 19.99
N THR A 363 -17.88 18.80 20.77
CA THR A 363 -17.95 18.49 22.21
C THR A 363 -18.34 19.72 23.04
N GLY A 364 -18.95 19.50 24.21
CA GLY A 364 -19.49 20.54 25.10
C GLY A 364 -18.47 21.55 25.64
N ASN A 365 -18.98 22.65 26.19
CA ASN A 365 -18.24 23.79 26.76
C ASN A 365 -18.86 24.25 28.09
N ASP A 366 -18.10 25.00 28.92
CA ASP A 366 -18.61 25.61 30.17
C ASP A 366 -19.44 26.88 29.95
N ALA A 367 -20.59 26.73 29.30
CA ALA A 367 -21.60 27.77 29.28
C ALA A 367 -22.72 27.49 30.30
N ALA A 368 -22.41 27.75 31.58
CA ALA A 368 -23.33 28.12 32.67
C ALA A 368 -23.93 27.02 33.58
N ILE A 369 -23.70 25.72 33.36
CA ILE A 369 -24.05 24.68 34.37
C ILE A 369 -23.29 23.35 34.26
N ASP A 370 -22.43 23.13 33.27
CA ASP A 370 -21.78 21.85 33.01
C ASP A 370 -20.32 22.08 32.57
N ALA A 371 -19.38 21.28 33.07
CA ALA A 371 -17.97 21.36 32.69
C ALA A 371 -17.75 21.05 31.20
N GLU A 372 -16.60 21.43 30.66
CA GLU A 372 -16.21 21.05 29.31
C GLU A 372 -16.18 19.52 29.14
N SER A 373 -16.51 19.05 27.94
CA SER A 373 -16.44 17.62 27.64
C SER A 373 -15.04 17.23 27.17
N ASP A 374 -14.31 16.52 28.02
CA ASP A 374 -12.97 16.00 27.73
C ASP A 374 -13.04 14.72 26.89
N LEU A 375 -11.97 14.44 26.15
CA LEU A 375 -11.75 13.15 25.49
C LEU A 375 -10.40 12.57 25.93
N THR A 376 -10.47 11.39 26.53
CA THR A 376 -9.29 10.58 26.85
C THR A 376 -9.35 9.27 26.08
N VAL A 377 -8.32 8.96 25.30
CA VAL A 377 -8.19 7.69 24.58
C VAL A 377 -6.88 7.01 24.96
N LEU A 378 -7.00 5.80 25.50
CA LEU A 378 -5.88 5.00 25.97
C LEU A 378 -5.78 3.71 25.17
N PHE A 379 -4.71 3.61 24.40
CA PHE A 379 -4.32 2.36 23.75
C PHE A 379 -3.76 1.41 24.79
N ASP A 380 -4.09 0.13 24.67
CA ASP A 380 -3.35 -0.91 25.38
C ASP A 380 -1.88 -0.87 24.89
N ASN A 381 -0.94 -0.89 25.85
CA ASN A 381 0.49 -0.70 25.61
C ASN A 381 1.06 -1.70 24.59
N ASP A 382 0.52 -2.91 24.51
CA ASP A 382 0.99 -3.94 23.58
C ASP A 382 0.66 -3.58 22.11
N TYR A 383 -0.30 -2.68 21.89
CA TYR A 383 -0.77 -2.27 20.56
C TYR A 383 -0.24 -0.90 20.14
N LEU A 384 0.59 -0.26 20.97
CA LEU A 384 1.31 0.95 20.58
C LEU A 384 2.45 0.61 19.63
N GLY A 385 2.15 0.68 18.34
CA GLY A 385 3.13 0.58 17.26
C GLY A 385 3.70 1.97 16.91
N ALA A 386 5.03 2.11 16.98
CA ALA A 386 5.73 3.11 16.19
C ALA A 386 5.44 2.85 14.72
N GLY A 387 5.20 3.92 13.95
CA GLY A 387 4.92 3.77 12.52
C GLY A 387 6.00 2.89 11.89
N LYS A 388 5.63 1.81 11.22
CA LYS A 388 6.49 1.21 10.22
C LYS A 388 6.38 2.14 9.03
N THR A 389 7.36 3.01 8.81
CA THR A 389 7.36 3.73 7.55
C THR A 389 7.48 2.69 6.45
N ASN A 390 6.47 2.70 5.58
CA ASN A 390 6.73 2.66 4.15
C ASN A 390 8.00 3.49 3.92
N THR A 391 9.13 2.82 3.70
CA THR A 391 10.46 3.45 3.69
C THR A 391 10.51 4.49 2.59
N THR A 392 10.18 5.76 2.85
CA THR A 392 10.05 6.81 1.81
C THR A 392 11.41 7.26 1.26
N LYS A 393 12.51 6.79 1.87
CA LYS A 393 13.88 7.07 1.48
C LYS A 393 14.62 5.80 1.09
N ALA A 394 15.40 5.92 0.04
CA ALA A 394 16.33 4.93 -0.44
C ALA A 394 17.75 5.52 -0.40
N PHE A 395 18.67 4.81 0.23
CA PHE A 395 20.06 5.22 0.43
C PHE A 395 20.98 4.42 -0.50
N TYR A 396 21.93 5.12 -1.13
CA TYR A 396 22.92 4.52 -2.02
C TYR A 396 24.32 5.05 -1.68
N TRP A 397 25.26 4.13 -1.48
CA TRP A 397 26.69 4.44 -1.38
C TRP A 397 27.40 3.79 -2.55
N LEU A 398 28.18 4.59 -3.27
CA LEU A 398 28.91 4.18 -4.46
C LEU A 398 30.35 4.68 -4.39
N LEU A 399 31.34 3.86 -4.68
CA LEU A 399 32.74 4.26 -4.73
C LEU A 399 33.52 3.45 -5.76
N ASP A 400 34.38 4.14 -6.51
CA ASP A 400 35.46 3.52 -7.28
C ASP A 400 36.66 3.31 -6.35
N GLU A 401 36.83 2.09 -5.86
CA GLU A 401 37.86 1.76 -4.87
C GLU A 401 39.27 1.92 -5.45
N LYS A 402 39.44 1.76 -6.77
CA LYS A 402 40.74 2.02 -7.44
C LYS A 402 41.04 3.50 -7.55
N ALA A 403 40.05 4.34 -7.89
CA ALA A 403 40.25 5.79 -7.90
C ALA A 403 40.53 6.33 -6.50
N GLU A 404 39.84 5.81 -5.47
CA GLU A 404 40.11 6.15 -4.08
C GLU A 404 41.52 5.75 -3.65
N LEU A 405 41.93 4.52 -3.96
CA LEU A 405 43.27 4.04 -3.65
C LEU A 405 44.35 4.90 -4.34
N ALA A 406 44.16 5.23 -5.61
CA ALA A 406 45.08 6.07 -6.37
C ALA A 406 45.19 7.48 -5.75
N LEU A 407 44.10 8.03 -5.22
CA LEU A 407 44.10 9.31 -4.50
C LEU A 407 44.86 9.24 -3.18
N LEU A 408 44.69 8.16 -2.42
CA LEU A 408 45.35 7.95 -1.13
C LEU A 408 46.86 7.67 -1.27
N GLU A 409 47.27 6.96 -2.32
CA GLU A 409 48.67 6.59 -2.57
C GLU A 409 49.43 7.60 -3.45
N ALA A 410 48.76 8.63 -3.98
CA ALA A 410 49.33 9.57 -4.92
C ALA A 410 50.57 10.31 -4.38
N THR A 411 51.74 10.02 -4.95
CA THR A 411 52.97 10.81 -4.78
C THR A 411 53.18 11.84 -5.90
N THR A 412 52.33 11.79 -6.93
CA THR A 412 52.23 12.73 -8.05
C THR A 412 50.74 13.07 -8.28
N PRO A 413 50.40 14.25 -8.84
CA PRO A 413 49.00 14.64 -9.02
C PRO A 413 48.19 13.61 -9.82
N VAL A 414 47.06 13.17 -9.25
CA VAL A 414 46.06 12.31 -9.91
C VAL A 414 44.72 13.06 -10.01
N PRO A 415 43.82 12.68 -10.94
CA PRO A 415 42.48 13.28 -11.02
C PRO A 415 41.70 13.12 -9.71
N ALA A 416 41.09 14.20 -9.20
CA ALA A 416 40.44 14.26 -7.87
C ALA A 416 39.11 13.50 -7.75
N GLY A 417 38.68 12.79 -8.79
CA GLY A 417 37.41 12.09 -8.84
C GLY A 417 37.43 10.75 -8.09
N ARG A 418 36.33 10.43 -7.41
CA ARG A 418 36.13 9.18 -6.66
C ARG A 418 35.22 8.18 -7.38
N LEU A 419 34.77 8.50 -8.60
CA LEU A 419 33.88 7.69 -9.44
C LEU A 419 34.38 7.59 -10.90
N ASN A 420 35.71 7.62 -11.12
CA ASN A 420 36.29 7.87 -12.45
C ASN A 420 36.25 6.68 -13.42
N ALA A 421 36.21 5.44 -12.93
CA ALA A 421 36.37 4.24 -13.73
C ALA A 421 35.28 3.19 -13.43
N ILE A 422 34.13 3.65 -12.94
CA ILE A 422 32.98 2.80 -12.61
C ILE A 422 31.74 3.31 -13.32
N ASN A 423 30.76 2.42 -13.53
CA ASN A 423 29.49 2.80 -14.12
C ASN A 423 28.76 3.79 -13.19
N VAL A 424 28.39 4.95 -13.75
CA VAL A 424 27.59 5.99 -13.09
C VAL A 424 26.32 6.34 -13.88
N ASP A 425 25.74 5.34 -14.57
CA ASP A 425 24.52 5.43 -15.37
C ASP A 425 23.31 5.86 -14.55
N GLY A 426 23.18 5.36 -13.32
CA GLY A 426 21.98 5.61 -12.54
C GLY A 426 21.76 4.66 -11.36
N ILE A 427 20.60 4.83 -10.73
CA ILE A 427 20.11 4.02 -9.61
C ILE A 427 18.82 3.29 -9.99
N THR A 428 18.52 2.20 -9.30
CA THR A 428 17.26 1.46 -9.45
C THR A 428 16.56 1.31 -8.11
N PHE A 429 15.24 1.39 -8.13
CA PHE A 429 14.39 1.26 -6.95
C PHE A 429 13.01 0.75 -7.30
N ASP A 430 12.37 0.12 -6.32
CA ASP A 430 10.98 -0.27 -6.35
C ASP A 430 10.14 0.73 -5.55
N ILE A 431 8.97 1.12 -6.07
CA ILE A 431 7.94 1.88 -5.35
C ILE A 431 6.79 0.93 -5.00
N ALA A 432 6.40 0.87 -3.73
CA ALA A 432 5.17 0.20 -3.31
C ALA A 432 4.03 1.22 -3.11
N GLU A 433 2.93 1.01 -3.83
CA GLU A 433 1.71 1.80 -3.78
C GLU A 433 0.82 1.40 -2.58
N ALA A 434 -0.15 2.24 -2.24
CA ALA A 434 -1.05 2.01 -1.10
C ALA A 434 -1.93 0.75 -1.23
N ASP A 435 -2.11 0.22 -2.44
CA ASP A 435 -2.83 -1.03 -2.72
C ASP A 435 -1.94 -2.28 -2.66
N GLY A 436 -0.65 -2.12 -2.34
CA GLY A 436 0.34 -3.21 -2.28
C GLY A 436 1.04 -3.51 -3.61
N THR A 437 0.72 -2.81 -4.70
CA THR A 437 1.41 -2.94 -5.99
C THR A 437 2.85 -2.44 -5.89
N VAL A 438 3.81 -3.21 -6.39
CA VAL A 438 5.22 -2.83 -6.44
C VAL A 438 5.63 -2.58 -7.90
N THR A 439 6.16 -1.38 -8.19
CA THR A 439 6.65 -0.99 -9.52
C THR A 439 8.15 -0.76 -9.49
N HIS A 440 8.88 -1.29 -10.47
CA HIS A 440 10.33 -1.12 -10.58
C HIS A 440 10.67 0.08 -11.46
N HIS A 441 11.60 0.91 -11.01
CA HIS A 441 12.01 2.17 -11.63
C HIS A 441 13.51 2.22 -11.82
N THR A 442 13.93 2.77 -12.96
CA THR A 442 15.34 3.02 -13.25
C THR A 442 15.55 4.51 -13.52
N LEU A 443 16.18 5.20 -12.57
CA LEU A 443 16.60 6.59 -12.75
C LEU A 443 18.01 6.59 -13.34
N SER A 444 18.11 6.81 -14.65
CA SER A 444 19.39 6.77 -15.36
C SER A 444 19.58 7.91 -16.36
N ASN A 445 20.83 8.21 -16.69
CA ASN A 445 21.23 9.10 -17.77
C ASN A 445 22.32 8.46 -18.64
N ARG A 446 21.91 7.47 -19.44
CA ARG A 446 22.86 6.72 -20.28
C ARG A 446 23.63 7.59 -21.27
N GLU A 447 22.99 8.62 -21.83
CA GLU A 447 23.64 9.54 -22.76
C GLU A 447 24.77 10.33 -22.08
N ALA A 448 24.56 10.79 -20.85
CA ALA A 448 25.61 11.45 -20.07
C ALA A 448 26.76 10.49 -19.73
N TRP A 449 26.47 9.23 -19.43
CA TRP A 449 27.50 8.21 -19.24
C TRP A 449 28.32 7.94 -20.50
N ASP A 450 27.69 7.74 -21.66
CA ASP A 450 28.41 7.45 -22.91
C ASP A 450 29.41 8.58 -23.24
N THR A 451 29.11 9.81 -22.83
CA THR A 451 30.08 10.93 -22.90
C THR A 451 31.15 10.88 -21.80
N ASN A 452 30.77 10.48 -20.58
CA ASN A 452 31.66 10.32 -19.43
C ASN A 452 32.71 9.21 -19.63
N GLU A 453 32.39 8.15 -20.37
CA GLU A 453 33.30 7.02 -20.67
C GLU A 453 34.63 7.50 -21.28
N THR A 454 34.64 8.66 -21.94
CA THR A 454 35.83 9.21 -22.61
C THR A 454 36.50 10.41 -21.91
N ASP A 455 35.77 11.16 -21.07
CA ASP A 455 36.24 12.44 -20.48
C ASP A 455 36.08 12.51 -18.94
N HIS A 456 35.56 11.44 -18.30
CA HIS A 456 35.41 11.31 -16.84
C HIS A 456 34.78 12.55 -16.17
N THR A 457 33.79 13.15 -16.83
CA THR A 457 33.10 14.37 -16.39
C THR A 457 32.28 14.17 -15.12
N ILE A 458 31.72 12.98 -14.86
CA ILE A 458 30.90 12.55 -13.72
C ILE A 458 31.79 11.88 -12.64
N ALA A 459 32.82 12.61 -12.22
CA ALA A 459 33.89 12.12 -11.35
C ALA A 459 33.57 12.14 -9.84
N THR A 460 32.46 12.73 -9.39
CA THR A 460 32.12 12.93 -7.97
C THR A 460 30.66 12.61 -7.68
N HIS A 461 30.32 12.28 -6.43
CA HIS A 461 28.94 12.00 -6.00
C HIS A 461 27.97 13.15 -6.31
N GLN A 462 28.41 14.41 -6.15
CA GLN A 462 27.57 15.56 -6.50
C GLN A 462 27.30 15.60 -8.01
N LYS A 463 28.31 15.36 -8.85
CA LYS A 463 28.12 15.35 -10.30
C LYS A 463 27.27 14.17 -10.77
N PHE A 464 27.34 13.03 -10.07
CA PHE A 464 26.43 11.90 -10.30
C PHE A 464 24.98 12.31 -10.07
N ILE A 465 24.71 12.96 -8.94
CA ILE A 465 23.37 13.49 -8.64
C ILE A 465 22.94 14.53 -9.67
N ASP A 466 23.81 15.48 -10.02
CA ASP A 466 23.52 16.53 -11.00
C ASP A 466 23.14 15.93 -12.37
N ALA A 467 23.81 14.84 -12.79
CA ALA A 467 23.52 14.13 -14.04
C ALA A 467 22.14 13.47 -14.05
N LEU A 468 21.61 13.10 -12.87
CA LEU A 468 20.31 12.44 -12.72
C LEU A 468 19.15 13.40 -12.47
N GLN A 469 19.39 14.70 -12.21
CA GLN A 469 18.31 15.66 -11.93
C GLN A 469 17.32 15.83 -13.09
N ALA A 470 17.81 15.94 -14.34
CA ALA A 470 16.94 16.11 -15.49
C ALA A 470 16.09 14.86 -15.81
N PRO A 471 16.66 13.63 -15.81
CA PRO A 471 15.87 12.40 -15.88
C PRO A 471 14.84 12.28 -14.76
N LEU A 472 15.19 12.63 -13.51
CA LEU A 472 14.25 12.59 -12.39
C LEU A 472 13.07 13.54 -12.62
N GLN A 473 13.32 14.75 -13.09
CA GLN A 473 12.25 15.69 -13.41
C GLN A 473 11.34 15.16 -14.52
N ALA A 474 11.89 14.46 -15.52
CA ALA A 474 11.08 13.84 -16.57
C ALA A 474 10.19 12.72 -16.04
N MET A 475 10.67 11.91 -15.08
CA MET A 475 9.85 10.89 -14.40
C MET A 475 8.74 11.50 -13.54
N ILE A 476 8.98 12.66 -12.92
CA ILE A 476 7.94 13.41 -12.19
C ILE A 476 6.90 13.96 -13.17
N ASP A 477 7.33 14.55 -14.28
CA ASP A 477 6.44 15.16 -15.27
C ASP A 477 5.59 14.12 -16.02
N SER A 478 6.11 12.91 -16.21
CA SER A 478 5.38 11.78 -16.80
C SER A 478 4.44 11.09 -15.81
N GLY A 479 4.58 11.36 -14.51
CA GLY A 479 3.85 10.67 -13.43
C GLY A 479 4.36 9.27 -13.12
N GLU A 480 5.56 8.91 -13.59
CA GLU A 480 6.23 7.63 -13.28
C GLU A 480 6.68 7.57 -11.83
N VAL A 481 7.08 8.72 -11.25
CA VAL A 481 7.32 8.86 -9.80
C VAL A 481 6.48 10.00 -9.22
N PRO A 482 6.12 9.97 -7.91
CA PRO A 482 5.28 10.99 -7.31
C PRO A 482 5.86 12.40 -7.38
N ALA A 483 4.98 13.40 -7.48
CA ALA A 483 5.36 14.79 -7.32
C ALA A 483 6.00 15.04 -5.94
N GLY A 484 7.11 15.80 -5.91
CA GLY A 484 7.89 16.03 -4.70
C GLY A 484 9.01 15.01 -4.45
N THR A 485 9.20 14.04 -5.34
CA THR A 485 10.37 13.15 -5.31
C THR A 485 11.67 13.95 -5.50
N THR A 486 12.69 13.67 -4.70
CA THR A 486 13.99 14.37 -4.73
C THR A 486 15.16 13.41 -4.68
N LEU A 487 16.28 13.81 -5.28
CA LEU A 487 17.57 13.11 -5.19
C LEU A 487 18.63 14.08 -4.68
N THR A 488 19.23 13.79 -3.54
CA THR A 488 20.16 14.68 -2.82
C THR A 488 21.40 13.95 -2.32
N LEU A 489 22.45 14.71 -1.97
CA LEU A 489 23.65 14.20 -1.33
C LEU A 489 23.60 14.48 0.16
N ASP A 490 23.67 13.45 1.00
CA ASP A 490 23.78 13.60 2.44
C ASP A 490 25.24 13.39 2.88
N LEU A 491 25.87 14.48 3.34
CA LEU A 491 27.26 14.47 3.82
C LEU A 491 27.39 14.05 5.28
N THR A 492 26.28 13.80 5.98
CA THR A 492 26.23 13.37 7.38
C THR A 492 25.96 11.87 7.52
N LEU A 493 25.28 11.29 6.53
CA LEU A 493 25.07 9.85 6.43
C LEU A 493 26.22 9.22 5.62
N LEU A 494 27.12 8.55 6.32
CA LEU A 494 28.42 8.11 5.80
C LEU A 494 28.60 6.60 5.90
N ASP A 495 29.33 6.04 4.94
CA ASP A 495 29.84 4.67 4.96
C ASP A 495 31.35 4.64 4.63
N ASP A 496 32.00 3.50 4.82
CA ASP A 496 33.39 3.28 4.43
C ASP A 496 33.63 1.82 4.00
N THR A 497 34.74 1.61 3.29
CA THR A 497 35.13 0.29 2.78
C THR A 497 36.63 0.07 2.93
N GLY A 498 37.00 -1.20 3.07
CA GLY A 498 38.40 -1.62 3.08
C GLY A 498 38.95 -1.69 1.66
N LEU A 499 40.09 -1.08 1.43
CA LEU A 499 40.80 -1.06 0.16
C LEU A 499 41.96 -2.07 0.15
N ASP A 500 42.54 -2.28 -1.04
CA ASP A 500 43.81 -2.98 -1.19
C ASP A 500 44.92 -2.40 -0.29
N HIS A 501 45.94 -3.21 -0.02
CA HIS A 501 47.07 -2.85 0.85
C HIS A 501 46.68 -2.52 2.31
N ASN A 502 45.53 -3.02 2.78
CA ASN A 502 44.98 -2.75 4.12
C ASN A 502 44.75 -1.25 4.38
N LEU A 503 44.45 -0.47 3.35
CA LEU A 503 44.02 0.92 3.49
C LEU A 503 42.51 0.97 3.67
N GLN A 504 41.99 2.05 4.28
CA GLN A 504 40.56 2.32 4.38
C GLN A 504 40.21 3.48 3.45
N SER A 505 39.04 3.44 2.82
CA SER A 505 38.53 4.59 2.08
C SER A 505 38.29 5.79 3.01
N ASN A 506 38.29 7.00 2.46
CA ASN A 506 37.64 8.12 3.14
C ASN A 506 36.12 7.89 3.16
N SER A 507 35.42 8.58 4.06
CA SER A 507 33.97 8.48 4.18
C SER A 507 33.25 8.70 2.86
N ILE A 508 32.33 7.79 2.54
CA ILE A 508 31.50 7.76 1.35
C ILE A 508 30.15 8.38 1.75
N PRO A 509 29.74 9.52 1.16
CA PRO A 509 28.44 10.12 1.45
C PRO A 509 27.30 9.34 0.79
N ALA A 510 26.13 9.35 1.43
CA ALA A 510 24.93 8.72 0.88
C ALA A 510 24.30 9.60 -0.22
N ILE A 511 23.95 8.98 -1.33
CA ILE A 511 22.98 9.51 -2.29
C ILE A 511 21.59 9.11 -1.78
N VAL A 512 20.71 10.08 -1.58
CA VAL A 512 19.41 9.88 -0.95
C VAL A 512 18.30 10.20 -1.94
N LEU A 513 17.55 9.18 -2.34
CA LEU A 513 16.29 9.32 -3.07
C LEU A 513 15.16 9.38 -2.06
N THR A 514 14.37 10.45 -2.07
CA THR A 514 13.18 10.60 -1.22
C THR A 514 11.95 10.69 -2.10
N LEU A 515 10.98 9.78 -1.93
CA LEU A 515 9.72 9.84 -2.66
C LEU A 515 8.78 10.92 -2.11
N GLY A 516 8.06 11.58 -3.02
CA GLY A 516 6.88 12.37 -2.64
C GLY A 516 5.67 11.48 -2.30
N GLY A 517 4.71 12.02 -1.55
CA GLY A 517 3.40 11.36 -1.36
C GLY A 517 3.34 10.20 -0.36
N GLY A 518 4.42 9.89 0.37
CA GLY A 518 4.38 8.90 1.47
C GLY A 518 4.42 7.43 1.02
N LEU A 519 4.77 7.16 -0.24
CA LEU A 519 4.93 5.81 -0.78
C LEU A 519 6.21 5.12 -0.27
N THR A 520 6.22 3.78 -0.26
CA THR A 520 7.42 3.00 0.08
C THR A 520 8.39 3.00 -1.09
N VAL A 521 9.66 3.24 -0.84
CA VAL A 521 10.76 2.95 -1.76
C VAL A 521 11.67 1.87 -1.22
N THR A 522 12.07 0.93 -2.07
CA THR A 522 13.11 -0.05 -1.80
C THR A 522 14.21 0.11 -2.84
N PRO A 523 15.44 0.48 -2.48
CA PRO A 523 16.52 0.53 -3.44
C PRO A 523 16.88 -0.89 -3.86
N THR A 524 16.95 -1.10 -5.16
CA THR A 524 17.27 -2.40 -5.75
C THR A 524 18.70 -2.47 -6.25
N GLY A 525 19.36 -1.32 -6.40
CA GLY A 525 20.77 -1.25 -6.79
C GLY A 525 21.09 -0.07 -7.70
N PHE A 526 22.05 -0.31 -8.60
CA PHE A 526 22.50 0.64 -9.61
C PHE A 526 22.11 0.13 -11.01
N ALA A 527 21.89 1.03 -11.97
CA ALA A 527 21.25 0.73 -13.25
C ALA A 527 21.98 -0.30 -14.14
N GLN A 528 23.30 -0.48 -13.99
CA GLN A 528 24.08 -1.52 -14.68
C GLN A 528 25.34 -1.90 -13.89
N VAL A 529 25.72 -3.20 -13.92
CA VAL A 529 26.99 -3.72 -13.36
C VAL A 529 27.78 -4.59 -14.37
N GLU A 530 27.34 -4.78 -15.62
CA GLU A 530 28.10 -5.55 -16.63
C GLU A 530 28.76 -4.66 -17.70
N ASP A 531 30.10 -4.63 -17.63
CA ASP A 531 31.11 -4.40 -18.68
C ASP A 531 30.93 -3.27 -19.71
N ALA A 532 31.45 -2.08 -19.37
CA ALA A 532 31.69 -1.01 -20.36
C ALA A 532 33.13 -0.49 -20.44
N LEU A 533 34.04 -0.84 -19.52
CA LEU A 533 35.43 -0.36 -19.58
C LEU A 533 36.45 -1.51 -19.70
N PRO A 534 37.37 -1.49 -20.67
CA PRO A 534 38.47 -2.45 -20.71
C PRO A 534 39.47 -2.19 -19.56
N GLY A 535 39.49 -3.06 -18.54
CA GLY A 535 40.43 -2.96 -17.41
C GLY A 535 40.00 -3.79 -16.19
N PHE A 536 40.81 -3.77 -15.12
CA PHE A 536 40.38 -4.22 -13.79
C PHE A 536 39.74 -3.03 -13.06
N TYR A 537 38.47 -3.15 -12.68
CA TYR A 537 37.72 -2.18 -11.90
C TYR A 537 37.30 -2.79 -10.56
N ASP A 538 37.10 -1.94 -9.55
CA ASP A 538 36.76 -2.34 -8.18
C ASP A 538 35.71 -1.37 -7.65
N VAL A 539 34.51 -1.89 -7.39
CA VAL A 539 33.31 -1.11 -7.13
C VAL A 539 32.78 -1.47 -5.76
N TYR A 540 32.69 -0.46 -4.90
CA TYR A 540 31.87 -0.57 -3.70
C TYR A 540 30.48 0.01 -3.99
N GLY A 541 29.46 -0.83 -3.83
CA GLY A 541 28.06 -0.45 -3.96
C GLY A 541 27.26 -1.00 -2.79
N ARG A 542 26.62 -0.11 -2.03
CA ARG A 542 25.68 -0.49 -0.97
C ARG A 542 24.38 0.25 -1.16
N VAL A 543 23.28 -0.46 -0.94
CA VAL A 543 21.94 0.13 -0.86
C VAL A 543 21.28 -0.24 0.46
N ASP A 544 20.43 0.65 0.97
CA ASP A 544 19.68 0.43 2.21
C ASP A 544 18.38 1.26 2.18
N ASN A 545 17.31 0.76 2.78
CA ASN A 545 16.05 1.49 2.99
C ASN A 545 15.63 1.56 4.45
N VAL A 546 16.40 1.00 5.38
CA VAL A 546 15.96 0.92 6.77
C VAL A 546 16.16 2.28 7.45
N GLU A 547 15.08 3.05 7.59
CA GLU A 547 14.93 3.86 8.80
C GLU A 547 14.69 2.87 9.95
N ASP A 548 15.54 2.91 10.97
CA ASP A 548 15.40 2.04 12.15
C ASP A 548 14.00 2.23 12.75
N PRO A 549 13.10 1.22 12.72
CA PRO A 549 11.74 1.37 13.24
C PRO A 549 11.72 1.62 14.75
N ARG A 550 12.84 1.44 15.46
CA ARG A 550 12.98 1.84 16.87
C ARG A 550 13.10 3.35 17.06
N ASN A 551 13.40 4.11 16.00
CA ASN A 551 13.54 5.56 16.01
C ASN A 551 12.34 6.31 15.39
N LEU A 552 11.33 5.60 14.89
CA LEU A 552 10.11 6.22 14.38
C LEU A 552 9.16 6.53 15.54
N PRO A 553 8.53 7.72 15.57
CA PRO A 553 7.64 8.08 16.67
C PRO A 553 6.36 7.25 16.60
N VAL A 554 5.91 6.79 17.76
CA VAL A 554 4.52 6.34 17.95
C VAL A 554 3.61 7.51 17.63
N THR A 555 2.80 7.38 16.58
CA THR A 555 2.01 8.47 16.01
C THR A 555 0.51 8.20 16.15
N SER A 556 -0.25 9.21 16.56
CA SER A 556 -1.72 9.19 16.53
C SER A 556 -2.26 10.19 15.51
N THR A 557 -3.25 9.76 14.72
CA THR A 557 -3.99 10.59 13.76
C THR A 557 -5.22 11.16 14.44
N VAL A 558 -5.44 12.46 14.37
CA VAL A 558 -6.50 13.15 15.12
C VAL A 558 -7.35 14.01 14.18
N GLU A 559 -8.67 13.93 14.31
CA GLU A 559 -9.63 14.82 13.65
C GLU A 559 -10.32 15.73 14.67
N LEU A 560 -10.21 17.04 14.47
CA LEU A 560 -10.89 18.05 15.28
C LEU A 560 -11.93 18.80 14.45
N GLU A 561 -13.16 18.87 14.95
CA GLU A 561 -14.24 19.63 14.33
C GLU A 561 -15.09 20.34 15.38
N LYS A 562 -15.05 21.67 15.43
CA LYS A 562 -15.85 22.50 16.35
C LYS A 562 -15.83 22.06 17.83
N VAL A 563 -14.65 21.68 18.33
CA VAL A 563 -14.44 21.37 19.76
C VAL A 563 -14.82 22.60 20.60
N GLY A 564 -15.59 22.38 21.67
CA GLY A 564 -16.12 23.46 22.51
C GLY A 564 -17.35 24.18 21.92
N ARG A 565 -17.95 23.70 20.82
CA ARG A 565 -19.21 24.23 20.23
C ARG A 565 -19.29 25.76 20.07
N GLY A 566 -18.16 26.43 19.86
CA GLY A 566 -18.09 27.90 19.73
C GLY A 566 -17.83 28.67 21.02
N ALA A 567 -17.40 27.98 22.08
CA ALA A 567 -16.79 28.53 23.28
C ALA A 567 -15.54 27.68 23.66
N GLU A 568 -15.11 27.72 24.91
CA GLU A 568 -13.94 27.00 25.42
C GLU A 568 -14.25 25.51 25.56
N GLY A 569 -13.49 24.65 24.86
CA GLY A 569 -13.62 23.20 24.95
C GLY A 569 -12.64 22.56 25.93
N GLY A 570 -12.82 21.27 26.15
CA GLY A 570 -12.10 20.49 27.16
C GLY A 570 -10.74 19.99 26.72
N ASP A 571 -10.21 19.04 27.49
CA ASP A 571 -8.92 18.40 27.27
C ASP A 571 -9.00 17.28 26.22
N LEU A 572 -7.94 17.14 25.42
CA LEU A 572 -7.69 15.96 24.59
C LEU A 572 -6.43 15.23 25.07
N THR A 573 -6.61 14.03 25.61
CA THR A 573 -5.52 13.15 26.03
C THR A 573 -5.51 11.87 25.19
N ILE A 574 -4.40 11.55 24.53
CA ILE A 574 -4.25 10.29 23.77
C ILE A 574 -2.92 9.64 24.17
N GLY A 575 -2.95 8.40 24.65
CA GLY A 575 -1.75 7.76 25.19
C GLY A 575 -1.88 6.27 25.45
N ALA A 576 -1.02 5.76 26.32
CA ALA A 576 -0.97 4.38 26.75
C ALA A 576 -1.78 4.14 28.03
N MET A 577 -2.30 2.92 28.21
CA MET A 577 -2.98 2.48 29.44
C MET A 577 -2.08 2.51 30.69
N SER A 578 -0.77 2.31 30.55
CA SER A 578 0.21 2.45 31.64
C SER A 578 0.38 3.92 32.00
N THR A 579 -0.57 4.46 32.76
CA THR A 579 -0.55 5.85 33.23
C THR A 579 -1.17 5.96 34.62
N ASP A 580 -0.66 6.88 35.44
CA ASP A 580 -1.24 7.26 36.73
C ASP A 580 -2.06 8.57 36.65
N PHE A 581 -2.28 9.08 35.44
CA PHE A 581 -2.96 10.33 35.10
C PHE A 581 -2.32 11.61 35.67
N LYS A 582 -1.14 11.53 36.29
CA LYS A 582 -0.41 12.73 36.75
C LYS A 582 0.44 13.37 35.66
N ASN A 583 0.59 12.69 34.52
CA ASN A 583 1.42 13.10 33.39
C ASN A 583 2.86 13.47 33.84
N GLU A 584 3.39 12.71 34.79
CA GLU A 584 4.76 12.81 35.28
C GLU A 584 5.66 11.84 34.50
N TRP A 585 6.95 12.16 34.34
CA TRP A 585 7.91 11.26 33.72
C TRP A 585 8.22 10.08 34.66
N ASP A 586 7.48 8.98 34.55
CA ASP A 586 7.68 7.75 35.33
C ASP A 586 7.98 6.57 34.40
N PHE A 587 9.21 6.54 33.88
CA PHE A 587 9.74 5.48 33.02
C PHE A 587 9.87 4.16 33.81
N SER A 588 9.12 3.12 33.44
CA SER A 588 9.09 1.87 34.21
C SER A 588 9.46 0.58 33.46
N ASP A 589 9.52 0.55 32.12
CA ASP A 589 10.17 -0.56 31.40
C ASP A 589 10.58 -0.15 29.97
N SER A 590 11.82 -0.47 29.57
CA SER A 590 12.32 -0.25 28.20
C SER A 590 11.65 -1.11 27.11
N ALA A 591 10.85 -2.11 27.50
CA ALA A 591 10.26 -3.07 26.56
C ALA A 591 8.94 -2.60 25.92
N LEU A 592 8.17 -1.71 26.58
CA LEU A 592 6.87 -1.26 26.10
C LEU A 592 6.86 0.26 25.86
N LYS A 593 6.04 0.70 24.91
CA LYS A 593 5.85 2.14 24.66
C LYS A 593 4.88 2.70 25.71
N GLU A 594 5.20 3.88 26.23
CA GLU A 594 4.50 4.51 27.38
C GLU A 594 3.55 5.65 26.96
N GLY A 595 3.48 5.99 25.66
CA GLY A 595 2.55 6.98 25.13
C GLY A 595 2.76 7.28 23.65
N ILE A 596 2.07 8.30 23.14
CA ILE A 596 2.19 8.83 21.78
C ILE A 596 3.26 9.92 21.72
N GLU A 597 4.19 9.79 20.78
CA GLU A 597 5.31 10.71 20.58
C GLU A 597 4.98 11.81 19.56
N GLN A 598 4.06 11.53 18.62
CA GLN A 598 3.65 12.46 17.58
C GLN A 598 2.13 12.50 17.36
N PHE A 599 1.56 13.69 17.21
CA PHE A 599 0.19 13.88 16.76
C PHE A 599 0.14 14.47 15.35
N ASN A 600 -0.65 13.85 14.47
CA ASN A 600 -1.02 14.38 13.15
C ASN A 600 -2.48 14.83 13.19
N ILE A 601 -2.72 16.13 13.30
CA ILE A 601 -4.03 16.72 13.53
C ILE A 601 -4.59 17.29 12.23
N THR A 602 -5.81 16.90 11.87
CA THR A 602 -6.59 17.51 10.80
C THR A 602 -7.75 18.32 11.37
N VAL A 603 -7.82 19.61 11.03
CA VAL A 603 -8.88 20.53 11.49
C VAL A 603 -9.93 20.74 10.40
N SER A 604 -11.20 20.52 10.75
CA SER A 604 -12.35 20.69 9.86
C SER A 604 -13.32 21.76 10.39
N GLY A 605 -13.98 22.46 9.47
CA GLY A 605 -15.05 23.43 9.77
C GLY A 605 -14.92 24.73 8.97
N ASP A 606 -15.94 25.58 9.06
CA ASP A 606 -15.88 26.94 8.52
C ASP A 606 -15.38 27.97 9.56
N LYS A 607 -15.31 29.25 9.17
CA LYS A 607 -14.84 30.36 10.03
C LYS A 607 -15.63 30.56 11.33
N THR A 608 -16.84 29.99 11.42
CA THR A 608 -17.72 30.04 12.59
C THR A 608 -17.66 28.76 13.43
N GLN A 609 -16.90 27.77 12.99
CA GLN A 609 -16.75 26.46 13.61
C GLN A 609 -15.30 26.24 14.06
N PHE A 610 -14.76 27.17 14.82
CA PHE A 610 -13.43 26.99 15.41
C PHE A 610 -13.44 25.85 16.44
N SER A 611 -12.31 25.15 16.54
CA SER A 611 -12.05 24.15 17.58
C SER A 611 -11.19 24.77 18.67
N ASP A 612 -11.59 24.60 19.91
CA ASP A 612 -10.94 25.20 21.07
C ASP A 612 -10.67 24.13 22.14
N LEU A 613 -9.39 23.85 22.40
CA LEU A 613 -8.93 22.83 23.37
C LEU A 613 -8.31 23.49 24.60
N ALA A 614 -8.67 22.99 25.79
CA ALA A 614 -8.01 23.37 27.03
C ALA A 614 -6.57 22.84 27.09
N SER A 615 -6.36 21.58 26.72
CA SER A 615 -5.03 21.02 26.55
C SER A 615 -4.98 19.91 25.50
N LEU A 616 -3.76 19.64 25.02
CA LEU A 616 -3.44 18.56 24.11
C LEU A 616 -2.27 17.78 24.72
N GLN A 617 -2.52 16.53 25.12
CA GLN A 617 -1.56 15.77 25.92
C GLN A 617 -1.42 14.33 25.44
N SER A 618 -0.21 13.79 25.63
CA SER A 618 0.04 12.35 25.60
C SER A 618 0.45 11.88 27.00
N THR A 619 0.12 10.65 27.35
CA THR A 619 0.48 10.06 28.65
C THR A 619 2.00 10.04 28.84
N ASN A 620 2.42 10.11 30.10
CA ASN A 620 3.82 10.06 30.54
C ASN A 620 4.71 11.13 29.89
N ASN A 621 4.11 12.25 29.49
CA ASN A 621 4.75 13.40 28.88
C ASN A 621 5.61 13.04 27.64
N THR A 622 5.11 12.10 26.84
CA THR A 622 5.82 11.53 25.68
C THR A 622 5.68 12.36 24.41
N LEU A 623 4.70 13.27 24.33
CA LEU A 623 4.43 14.06 23.13
C LEU A 623 5.61 14.99 22.80
N ALA A 624 6.22 14.77 21.64
CA ALA A 624 7.36 15.54 21.15
C ALA A 624 7.01 16.39 19.92
N ILE A 625 6.14 15.90 19.04
CA ILE A 625 5.83 16.53 17.75
C ILE A 625 4.32 16.67 17.57
N VAL A 626 3.86 17.85 17.14
CA VAL A 626 2.48 18.10 16.74
C VAL A 626 2.45 18.71 15.34
N ASN A 627 1.95 17.95 14.38
CA ASN A 627 1.72 18.40 13.01
C ASN A 627 0.25 18.77 12.87
N ILE A 628 -0.04 19.97 12.35
CA ILE A 628 -1.40 20.48 12.22
C ILE A 628 -1.64 20.81 10.75
N ASP A 629 -2.68 20.21 10.19
CA ASP A 629 -3.15 20.44 8.84
C ASP A 629 -4.65 20.73 8.81
N TRP A 630 -5.14 21.29 7.71
CA TRP A 630 -6.55 21.62 7.52
C TRP A 630 -7.15 20.72 6.46
N LYS A 631 -8.35 20.18 6.73
CA LYS A 631 -9.10 19.46 5.70
C LYS A 631 -9.32 20.38 4.51
N ALA A 632 -9.22 19.84 3.29
CA ALA A 632 -9.42 20.62 2.07
C ALA A 632 -10.73 21.43 2.13
N GLY A 633 -10.63 22.75 1.97
CA GLY A 633 -11.77 23.68 2.04
C GLY A 633 -12.15 24.16 3.45
N SER A 634 -11.50 23.66 4.50
CA SER A 634 -11.67 24.14 5.88
C SER A 634 -11.16 25.57 6.03
N ALA A 635 -11.85 26.35 6.85
CA ALA A 635 -11.48 27.71 7.23
C ALA A 635 -11.60 27.94 8.74
N ALA A 636 -11.71 26.86 9.52
CA ALA A 636 -11.80 26.87 10.97
C ALA A 636 -10.45 27.25 11.60
N ASN A 637 -10.52 27.97 12.73
CA ASN A 637 -9.37 28.20 13.59
C ASN A 637 -9.23 27.04 14.59
N LEU A 638 -8.00 26.83 15.07
CA LEU A 638 -7.69 25.95 16.18
C LEU A 638 -7.03 26.76 17.31
N THR A 639 -7.57 26.67 18.51
CA THR A 639 -6.94 27.12 19.76
C THR A 639 -6.51 25.89 20.56
N ILE A 640 -5.26 25.88 21.03
CA ILE A 640 -4.78 24.92 22.04
C ILE A 640 -4.28 25.76 23.21
N GLY A 641 -4.83 25.53 24.40
CA GLY A 641 -4.49 26.27 25.60
C GLY A 641 -5.43 27.46 25.83
N ASN A 642 -6.70 27.18 26.14
CA ASN A 642 -7.72 28.20 26.45
C ASN A 642 -7.70 28.63 27.94
N HIS A 643 -8.70 29.38 28.42
CA HIS A 643 -8.69 29.88 29.81
C HIS A 643 -8.79 28.77 30.86
N ASN A 644 -9.25 27.57 30.48
CA ASN A 644 -9.30 26.40 31.35
C ASN A 644 -7.98 25.63 31.42
N THR A 645 -6.96 26.06 30.67
CA THR A 645 -5.62 25.46 30.76
C THR A 645 -5.10 25.59 32.19
N VAL A 646 -5.00 24.47 32.90
CA VAL A 646 -4.44 24.46 34.25
C VAL A 646 -2.92 24.59 34.14
N GLY A 647 -2.38 25.77 34.44
CA GLY A 647 -0.96 26.12 34.26
C GLY A 647 0.06 25.41 35.17
N VAL A 648 -0.24 24.24 35.73
CA VAL A 648 0.68 23.51 36.63
C VAL A 648 0.61 22.01 36.38
N ALA A 649 1.55 21.47 35.60
CA ALA A 649 2.06 20.13 35.89
C ALA A 649 2.69 20.17 37.29
N PRO A 650 2.43 19.23 38.20
CA PRO A 650 2.95 19.27 39.57
C PRO A 650 4.47 19.05 39.57
N ASN A 651 5.25 20.09 39.26
CA ASN A 651 6.70 20.08 39.40
C ASN A 651 7.22 21.47 39.74
N LEU A 652 6.91 21.94 40.95
CA LEU A 652 7.72 22.95 41.64
C LEU A 652 7.84 22.59 43.13
N ALA A 653 8.69 21.61 43.42
CA ALA A 653 9.35 21.52 44.71
C ALA A 653 10.75 22.14 44.60
N GLY A 654 10.85 23.43 44.95
CA GLY A 654 12.08 24.01 45.46
C GLY A 654 13.05 24.62 44.44
N VAL A 655 12.81 25.87 44.07
CA VAL A 655 13.92 26.83 43.94
C VAL A 655 13.52 28.08 44.73
N SER A 656 14.36 28.42 45.71
CA SER A 656 14.22 29.57 46.59
C SER A 656 14.35 30.89 45.82
N ASP A 657 13.70 31.93 46.35
CA ASP A 657 14.06 33.34 46.17
C ASP A 657 15.58 33.54 46.03
N ASP A 658 16.03 33.99 44.86
CA ASP A 658 16.84 35.20 44.67
C ASP A 658 17.27 35.32 43.18
N ASP A 659 17.16 36.56 42.69
CA ASP A 659 17.50 37.15 41.38
C ASP A 659 16.47 37.09 40.22
#